data_AF-A0AAV2C6P0-F1
#
_entry.id   AF-A0AAV2C6P0-F1
#
_cell.length_a   1.000
_cell.length_b   1.000
_cell.length_c   1.000
_cell.angle_alpha   90.00
_cell.angle_beta   90.00
_cell.angle_gamma   90.00
#
_symmetry.space_group_name_H-M   'P 1'
#
loop_
_entity.id
_entity.type
_entity.pdbx_description
1 polymer ?
#
loop_
_entity_poly.entity_id
_entity_poly.type
_entity_poly.pdbx_seq_one_letter_code
_entity_poly.pdbx_strand_id
1 'polypeptide(L)'
;MERNYSNDEPSMARIQQLEYERDELQRERDELRKDIEQLCIQQAGPGYLAVATRLHFQRTASLEQEIENLKMKLAASTRESRNLQDELAEAFRIKAQLAELHQAEVAKNIEAEKQVKFFQGSVAAAFAERDQSLLEADKAKEKEELMSQKFNPMQTRLEELTSDLLQKKRKNDELLLDLAKWEHQNENLKKVVNKFFEIRLQSSEGSLETTWDEKCECLLHDPLEVWNYNDPSTSDYISALEEELETVRKSVDDLRSRMQMGLDIEKHLRKKVHDVEKNLLRFNQVVMSGILDLHKIHSQHRLGILDLLADEKSKLKLTVDMIEEHIKVFELTKQNVLVSEVLTSSDETECRDVHVSTVTDTSSASTRNDSISKVVTAPNEDIEASEVLKQVLREKVQTLLLLSQQDERQLLERNVSGALQKKIEELQRNLLQVTNEKVKALMELAQLKQEHQQLKEKLADEAGQGNCLAEKKQTIQERDTGIKSVLKKTYLRRWLGTLNSTGSEVDTHPNSPGDLSGRKSNSMDVARMKIENATLKESLESMEHLVSSTHRLRLALTRIRDLMAEENTEPCSSGALDNIISEAKLVKTALGSSLPISWSAEVDDASCSPRFSTEPSSYSGGTTDEKMDFVSAAGFEMVELLILAAQVLKETSSKCS
;
A
#
# COMPACT_ATOMS: atom_id res chain seq x y z
N MET A 1 74.70 95.75 -58.44
CA MET A 1 75.41 97.03 -58.64
C MET A 1 74.87 98.00 -57.62
N GLU A 2 75.73 98.81 -57.01
CA GLU A 2 75.33 99.91 -56.12
C GLU A 2 74.90 101.14 -56.94
N ARG A 3 74.56 102.24 -56.23
CA ARG A 3 74.09 103.57 -56.72
C ARG A 3 72.56 103.65 -56.95
N ASN A 4 71.85 104.73 -56.57
CA ASN A 4 72.27 105.99 -55.93
C ASN A 4 71.39 106.32 -54.70
N TYR A 5 72.00 106.63 -53.57
CA TYR A 5 71.39 107.45 -52.49
C TYR A 5 71.89 108.89 -52.67
N SER A 6 71.10 109.80 -53.27
CA SER A 6 71.41 111.24 -53.31
C SER A 6 70.26 112.12 -53.85
N ASN A 7 68.99 111.79 -53.57
CA ASN A 7 67.87 112.64 -54.03
C ASN A 7 66.71 112.78 -53.01
N ASP A 8 66.89 112.27 -51.79
CA ASP A 8 65.82 112.15 -50.80
C ASP A 8 65.83 113.21 -49.68
N GLU A 9 66.82 114.11 -49.61
CA GLU A 9 66.79 115.18 -48.60
C GLU A 9 65.54 116.11 -48.69
N PRO A 10 65.11 116.59 -49.88
CA PRO A 10 63.89 117.41 -49.96
C PRO A 10 62.59 116.60 -49.80
N SER A 11 62.59 115.30 -50.14
CA SER A 11 61.42 114.43 -49.91
C SER A 11 61.29 114.07 -48.43
N MET A 12 62.39 113.71 -47.75
CA MET A 12 62.44 113.43 -46.32
C MET A 12 62.09 114.65 -45.47
N ALA A 13 62.57 115.84 -45.82
CA ALA A 13 62.15 117.08 -45.13
C ALA A 13 60.64 117.33 -45.28
N ARG A 14 60.05 117.06 -46.46
CA ARG A 14 58.60 117.19 -46.67
C ARG A 14 57.80 116.08 -45.97
N ILE A 15 58.35 114.86 -45.87
CA ILE A 15 57.76 113.76 -45.08
C ILE A 15 57.73 114.16 -43.60
N GLN A 16 58.86 114.57 -43.02
CA GLN A 16 58.93 115.01 -41.61
C GLN A 16 57.96 116.16 -41.31
N GLN A 17 57.79 117.10 -42.24
CA GLN A 17 56.78 118.15 -42.11
C GLN A 17 55.34 117.59 -42.11
N LEU A 18 55.03 116.67 -43.03
CA LEU A 18 53.71 116.02 -43.09
C LEU A 18 53.43 115.11 -41.89
N GLU A 19 54.45 114.52 -41.28
CA GLU A 19 54.34 113.77 -40.03
C GLU A 19 54.07 114.68 -38.82
N TYR A 20 54.72 115.84 -38.78
CA TYR A 20 54.42 116.87 -37.78
C TYR A 20 53.00 117.43 -37.95
N GLU A 21 52.60 117.78 -39.19
CA GLU A 21 51.23 118.23 -39.52
C GLU A 21 50.18 117.15 -39.16
N ARG A 22 50.48 115.86 -39.41
CA ARG A 22 49.67 114.71 -38.95
C ARG A 22 49.52 114.70 -37.43
N ASP A 23 50.60 114.82 -36.69
CA ASP A 23 50.57 114.70 -35.22
C ASP A 23 49.99 115.95 -34.53
N GLU A 24 49.97 117.10 -35.21
CA GLU A 24 49.19 118.29 -34.84
C GLU A 24 47.68 118.03 -35.04
N LEU A 25 47.26 117.63 -36.24
CA LEU A 25 45.86 117.30 -36.56
C LEU A 25 45.33 116.12 -35.72
N GLN A 26 46.19 115.17 -35.33
CA GLN A 26 45.84 114.07 -34.43
C GLN A 26 45.50 114.60 -33.02
N ARG A 27 46.29 115.56 -32.50
CA ARG A 27 46.04 116.21 -31.21
C ARG A 27 44.76 117.04 -31.27
N GLU A 28 44.60 117.90 -32.28
CA GLU A 28 43.36 118.68 -32.47
C GLU A 28 42.13 117.77 -32.55
N ARG A 29 42.21 116.65 -33.28
CA ARG A 29 41.11 115.67 -33.38
C ARG A 29 40.78 115.02 -32.03
N ASP A 30 41.77 114.76 -31.18
CA ASP A 30 41.58 114.17 -29.85
C ASP A 30 41.21 115.20 -28.76
N GLU A 31 41.44 116.48 -29.00
CA GLU A 31 40.87 117.58 -28.22
C GLU A 31 39.41 117.83 -28.62
N LEU A 32 39.10 117.96 -29.91
CA LEU A 32 37.74 118.06 -30.44
C LEU A 32 36.85 116.87 -30.03
N ARG A 33 37.40 115.65 -29.89
CA ARG A 33 36.66 114.51 -29.32
C ARG A 33 36.27 114.73 -27.87
N LYS A 34 37.19 115.21 -27.02
CA LYS A 34 36.90 115.53 -25.61
C LYS A 34 35.89 116.67 -25.51
N ASP A 35 36.01 117.70 -26.35
CA ASP A 35 35.05 118.80 -26.40
C ASP A 35 33.66 118.33 -26.83
N ILE A 36 33.56 117.43 -27.82
CA ILE A 36 32.29 116.81 -28.22
C ILE A 36 31.71 115.95 -27.08
N GLU A 37 32.51 115.11 -26.43
CA GLU A 37 32.07 114.31 -25.27
C GLU A 37 31.59 115.21 -24.12
N GLN A 38 32.33 116.28 -23.83
CA GLN A 38 31.98 117.25 -22.79
C GLN A 38 30.74 118.08 -23.16
N LEU A 39 30.57 118.47 -24.43
CA LEU A 39 29.35 119.12 -24.94
C LEU A 39 28.14 118.18 -24.87
N CYS A 40 28.29 116.90 -25.20
CA CYS A 40 27.22 115.91 -25.03
C CYS A 40 26.82 115.75 -23.56
N ILE A 41 27.79 115.71 -22.64
CA ILE A 41 27.54 115.66 -21.18
C ILE A 41 26.84 116.95 -20.71
N GLN A 42 27.24 118.13 -21.21
CA GLN A 42 26.60 119.41 -20.88
C GLN A 42 25.17 119.52 -21.44
N GLN A 43 24.95 119.16 -22.71
CA GLN A 43 23.64 119.23 -23.37
C GLN A 43 22.63 118.23 -22.82
N ALA A 44 23.08 117.04 -22.38
CA ALA A 44 22.24 116.10 -21.65
C ALA A 44 21.79 116.66 -20.28
N GLY A 45 22.58 117.57 -19.71
CA GLY A 45 22.32 118.24 -18.45
C GLY A 45 22.55 117.35 -17.21
N PRO A 46 22.75 117.94 -16.01
CA PRO A 46 23.12 117.19 -14.81
C PRO A 46 22.11 116.09 -14.40
N GLY A 47 20.84 116.23 -14.77
CA GLY A 47 19.79 115.26 -14.46
C GLY A 47 19.82 113.99 -15.30
N TYR A 48 20.23 114.05 -16.58
CA TYR A 48 20.14 112.90 -17.49
C TYR A 48 21.08 111.77 -17.07
N LEU A 49 22.35 112.09 -16.80
CA LEU A 49 23.34 111.11 -16.36
C LEU A 49 22.91 110.42 -15.05
N ALA A 50 22.35 111.18 -14.10
CA ALA A 50 21.83 110.65 -12.85
C ALA A 50 20.59 109.73 -13.06
N VAL A 51 19.66 110.10 -13.93
CA VAL A 51 18.46 109.30 -14.24
C VAL A 51 18.83 108.02 -15.00
N ALA A 52 19.72 108.10 -16.00
CA ALA A 52 20.24 106.94 -16.72
C ALA A 52 20.97 105.99 -15.77
N THR A 53 21.89 106.51 -14.94
CA THR A 53 22.61 105.74 -13.92
C THR A 53 21.66 105.04 -12.93
N ARG A 54 20.61 105.74 -12.47
CA ARG A 54 19.58 105.15 -11.60
C ARG A 54 18.79 104.04 -12.29
N LEU A 55 18.42 104.22 -13.56
CA LEU A 55 17.75 103.18 -14.37
C LEU A 55 18.65 101.97 -14.59
N HIS A 56 19.95 102.18 -14.84
CA HIS A 56 20.92 101.09 -14.96
C HIS A 56 21.06 100.33 -13.63
N PHE A 57 21.27 101.01 -12.49
CA PHE A 57 21.32 100.34 -11.19
C PHE A 57 20.03 99.59 -10.83
N GLN A 58 18.85 100.18 -11.10
CA GLN A 58 17.56 99.51 -10.86
C GLN A 58 17.42 98.25 -11.73
N ARG A 59 17.83 98.31 -13.01
CA ARG A 59 17.81 97.16 -13.91
C ARG A 59 18.82 96.09 -13.48
N THR A 60 20.03 96.48 -13.09
CA THR A 60 21.06 95.56 -12.57
C THR A 60 20.57 94.85 -11.32
N ALA A 61 20.05 95.57 -10.31
CA ALA A 61 19.54 94.96 -9.08
C ALA A 61 18.34 94.02 -9.34
N SER A 62 17.47 94.36 -10.29
CA SER A 62 16.36 93.48 -10.71
C SER A 62 16.86 92.21 -11.40
N LEU A 63 17.90 92.31 -12.23
CA LEU A 63 18.53 91.16 -12.89
C LEU A 63 19.34 90.30 -11.90
N GLU A 64 20.01 90.91 -10.93
CA GLU A 64 20.70 90.20 -9.83
C GLU A 64 19.70 89.41 -8.99
N GLN A 65 18.56 90.00 -8.64
CA GLN A 65 17.48 89.30 -7.93
C GLN A 65 16.87 88.17 -8.79
N GLU A 66 16.69 88.37 -10.10
CA GLU A 66 16.22 87.32 -11.00
C GLU A 66 17.23 86.19 -11.14
N ILE A 67 18.52 86.50 -11.28
CA ILE A 67 19.63 85.54 -11.30
C ILE A 67 19.68 84.74 -9.99
N GLU A 68 19.52 85.36 -8.82
CA GLU A 68 19.54 84.65 -7.54
C GLU A 68 18.30 83.76 -7.36
N ASN A 69 17.11 84.24 -7.76
CA ASN A 69 15.90 83.42 -7.83
C ASN A 69 16.06 82.21 -8.77
N LEU A 70 16.74 82.38 -9.91
CA LEU A 70 17.04 81.30 -10.84
C LEU A 70 18.07 80.31 -10.29
N LYS A 71 19.13 80.78 -9.60
CA LYS A 71 20.07 79.90 -8.88
C LYS A 71 19.36 79.07 -7.81
N MET A 72 18.46 79.69 -7.03
CA MET A 72 17.71 78.99 -5.97
C MET A 72 16.76 77.93 -6.55
N LYS A 73 16.08 78.23 -7.67
CA LYS A 73 15.27 77.25 -8.42
C LYS A 73 16.13 76.12 -9.00
N LEU A 74 17.28 76.44 -9.60
CA LEU A 74 18.23 75.45 -10.13
C LEU A 74 18.76 74.54 -9.00
N ALA A 75 19.09 75.10 -7.84
CA ALA A 75 19.54 74.33 -6.67
C ALA A 75 18.44 73.45 -6.09
N ALA A 76 17.17 73.90 -6.08
CA ALA A 76 16.03 73.06 -5.71
C ALA A 76 15.85 71.88 -6.70
N SER A 77 15.75 72.18 -7.99
CA SER A 77 15.61 71.19 -9.06
C SER A 77 16.78 70.19 -9.10
N THR A 78 18.01 70.63 -8.79
CA THR A 78 19.18 69.74 -8.69
C THR A 78 19.09 68.78 -7.50
N ARG A 79 18.51 69.21 -6.37
CA ARG A 79 18.24 68.31 -5.23
C ARG A 79 17.11 67.34 -5.56
N GLU A 80 16.01 67.82 -6.13
CA GLU A 80 14.88 66.99 -6.56
C GLU A 80 15.32 65.92 -7.57
N SER A 81 16.13 66.29 -8.58
CA SER A 81 16.70 65.35 -9.54
C SER A 81 17.63 64.32 -8.89
N ARG A 82 18.29 64.65 -7.77
CA ARG A 82 19.12 63.70 -7.02
C ARG A 82 18.26 62.75 -6.19
N ASN A 83 17.28 63.28 -5.46
CA ASN A 83 16.34 62.47 -4.69
C ASN A 83 15.62 61.45 -5.60
N LEU A 84 15.14 61.88 -6.77
CA LEU A 84 14.53 60.99 -7.76
C LEU A 84 15.50 59.94 -8.32
N GLN A 85 16.80 60.25 -8.41
CA GLN A 85 17.82 59.27 -8.81
C GLN A 85 18.08 58.23 -7.71
N ASP A 86 18.10 58.66 -6.44
CA ASP A 86 18.27 57.78 -5.28
C ASP A 86 17.01 56.89 -5.08
N GLU A 87 15.80 57.45 -5.21
CA GLU A 87 14.53 56.71 -5.23
C GLU A 87 14.46 55.68 -6.38
N LEU A 88 14.91 56.05 -7.58
CA LEU A 88 14.96 55.15 -8.73
C LEU A 88 15.95 53.99 -8.50
N ALA A 89 17.12 54.28 -7.91
CA ALA A 89 18.10 53.24 -7.57
C ALA A 89 17.54 52.27 -6.53
N GLU A 90 16.85 52.77 -5.50
CA GLU A 90 16.19 51.93 -4.49
C GLU A 90 15.03 51.10 -5.08
N ALA A 91 14.23 51.68 -5.99
CA ALA A 91 13.20 50.96 -6.72
C ALA A 91 13.77 49.80 -7.57
N PHE A 92 14.93 50.01 -8.23
CA PHE A 92 15.64 48.93 -8.92
C PHE A 92 16.20 47.87 -7.95
N ARG A 93 16.70 48.28 -6.76
CA ARG A 93 17.19 47.36 -5.72
C ARG A 93 16.06 46.46 -5.19
N ILE A 94 14.90 47.03 -4.88
CA ILE A 94 13.70 46.30 -4.45
C ILE A 94 13.20 45.37 -5.57
N LYS A 95 13.20 45.83 -6.83
CA LYS A 95 12.82 45.00 -7.98
C LYS A 95 13.72 43.77 -8.15
N ALA A 96 15.03 43.90 -7.92
CA ALA A 96 15.96 42.77 -7.95
C ALA A 96 15.66 41.76 -6.84
N GLN A 97 15.51 42.22 -5.59
CA GLN A 97 15.17 41.35 -4.45
C GLN A 97 13.83 40.63 -4.64
N LEU A 98 12.83 41.30 -5.23
CA LEU A 98 11.53 40.68 -5.54
C LEU A 98 11.65 39.59 -6.61
N ALA A 99 12.53 39.77 -7.61
CA ALA A 99 12.79 38.75 -8.63
C ALA A 99 13.51 37.52 -8.05
N GLU A 100 14.50 37.73 -7.17
CA GLU A 100 15.19 36.65 -6.44
C GLU A 100 14.22 35.85 -5.55
N LEU A 101 13.38 36.54 -4.78
CA LEU A 101 12.34 35.91 -3.93
C LEU A 101 11.33 35.13 -4.77
N HIS A 102 10.87 35.69 -5.89
CA HIS A 102 9.97 34.99 -6.81
C HIS A 102 10.62 33.73 -7.41
N GLN A 103 11.89 33.80 -7.83
CA GLN A 103 12.62 32.65 -8.35
C GLN A 103 12.80 31.56 -7.27
N ALA A 104 13.10 31.94 -6.02
CA ALA A 104 13.21 31.02 -4.90
C ALA A 104 11.86 30.33 -4.57
N GLU A 105 10.74 31.07 -4.63
CA GLU A 105 9.42 30.49 -4.36
C GLU A 105 8.94 29.57 -5.50
N VAL A 106 9.23 29.93 -6.76
CA VAL A 106 9.00 29.05 -7.92
C VAL A 106 9.80 27.76 -7.78
N ALA A 107 11.06 27.82 -7.33
CA ALA A 107 11.87 26.63 -7.09
C ALA A 107 11.28 25.72 -6.00
N LYS A 108 10.79 26.29 -4.88
CA LYS A 108 10.06 25.53 -3.84
C LYS A 108 8.79 24.88 -4.39
N ASN A 109 8.00 25.61 -5.19
CA ASN A 109 6.76 25.08 -5.76
C ASN A 109 7.02 23.92 -6.73
N ILE A 110 8.07 24.02 -7.55
CA ILE A 110 8.52 22.92 -8.42
C ILE A 110 8.91 21.68 -7.60
N GLU A 111 9.58 21.84 -6.45
CA GLU A 111 9.91 20.73 -5.57
C GLU A 111 8.67 20.13 -4.87
N ALA A 112 7.75 20.97 -4.41
CA ALA A 112 6.47 20.53 -3.86
C ALA A 112 5.65 19.74 -4.90
N GLU A 113 5.65 20.15 -6.17
CA GLU A 113 5.03 19.40 -7.26
C GLU A 113 5.68 18.01 -7.46
N LYS A 114 7.01 17.89 -7.35
CA LYS A 114 7.68 16.57 -7.42
C LYS A 114 7.23 15.67 -6.27
N GLN A 115 7.16 16.20 -5.06
CA GLN A 115 6.70 15.46 -3.88
C GLN A 115 5.24 15.00 -4.04
N VAL A 116 4.35 15.87 -4.51
CA VAL A 116 2.95 15.51 -4.81
C VAL A 116 2.88 14.39 -5.86
N LYS A 117 3.65 14.49 -6.96
CA LYS A 117 3.70 13.45 -8.01
C LYS A 117 4.28 12.13 -7.48
N PHE A 118 5.28 12.17 -6.59
CA PHE A 118 5.83 11.00 -5.91
C PHE A 118 4.81 10.32 -4.99
N PHE A 119 4.07 11.09 -4.18
CA PHE A 119 3.00 10.53 -3.33
C PHE A 119 1.83 9.98 -4.15
N GLN A 120 1.45 10.64 -5.26
CA GLN A 120 0.44 10.11 -6.19
C GLN A 120 0.87 8.75 -6.78
N GLY A 121 2.13 8.62 -7.24
CA GLY A 121 2.67 7.35 -7.73
C GLY A 121 2.73 6.27 -6.64
N SER A 122 3.14 6.65 -5.42
CA SER A 122 3.20 5.74 -4.26
C SER A 122 1.80 5.21 -3.86
N VAL A 123 0.79 6.08 -3.85
CA VAL A 123 -0.60 5.72 -3.57
C VAL A 123 -1.18 4.83 -4.68
N ALA A 124 -0.89 5.13 -5.95
CA ALA A 124 -1.32 4.29 -7.07
C ALA A 124 -0.70 2.88 -7.02
N ALA A 125 0.59 2.78 -6.67
CA ALA A 125 1.26 1.50 -6.48
C ALA A 125 0.66 0.69 -5.31
N ALA A 126 0.42 1.33 -4.16
CA ALA A 126 -0.21 0.69 -3.00
C ALA A 126 -1.65 0.20 -3.30
N PHE A 127 -2.42 0.92 -4.12
CA PHE A 127 -3.73 0.44 -4.58
C PHE A 127 -3.60 -0.77 -5.52
N ALA A 128 -2.64 -0.77 -6.45
CA ALA A 128 -2.40 -1.91 -7.33
C ALA A 128 -1.95 -3.16 -6.56
N GLU A 129 -1.08 -3.01 -5.56
CA GLU A 129 -0.64 -4.10 -4.68
C GLU A 129 -1.80 -4.65 -3.83
N ARG A 130 -2.64 -3.77 -3.28
CA ARG A 130 -3.87 -4.16 -2.57
C ARG A 130 -4.82 -4.96 -3.47
N ASP A 131 -5.04 -4.48 -4.70
CA ASP A 131 -6.02 -5.08 -5.61
C ASP A 131 -5.55 -6.42 -6.18
N GLN A 132 -4.23 -6.57 -6.42
CA GLN A 132 -3.60 -7.86 -6.69
C GLN A 132 -3.74 -8.82 -5.49
N SER A 133 -3.46 -8.36 -4.28
CA SER A 133 -3.58 -9.16 -3.06
C SER A 133 -5.03 -9.62 -2.80
N LEU A 134 -6.01 -8.77 -3.10
CA LEU A 134 -7.44 -9.08 -2.99
C LEU A 134 -7.84 -10.14 -4.03
N LEU A 135 -7.40 -10.00 -5.28
CA LEU A 135 -7.63 -10.98 -6.34
C LEU A 135 -7.01 -12.36 -6.01
N GLU A 136 -5.82 -12.38 -5.40
CA GLU A 136 -5.20 -13.61 -4.93
C GLU A 136 -5.93 -14.25 -3.74
N ALA A 137 -6.45 -13.44 -2.81
CA ALA A 137 -7.25 -13.90 -1.68
C ALA A 137 -8.60 -14.49 -2.12
N ASP A 138 -9.33 -13.83 -3.03
CA ASP A 138 -10.58 -14.37 -3.60
C ASP A 138 -10.31 -15.68 -4.36
N LYS A 139 -9.23 -15.75 -5.15
CA LYS A 139 -8.80 -16.97 -5.85
C LYS A 139 -8.30 -18.09 -4.92
N ALA A 140 -7.88 -17.76 -3.70
CA ALA A 140 -7.59 -18.75 -2.66
C ALA A 140 -8.90 -19.28 -2.04
N LYS A 141 -9.85 -18.38 -1.75
CA LYS A 141 -11.17 -18.70 -1.21
C LYS A 141 -12.03 -19.53 -2.17
N GLU A 142 -11.99 -19.27 -3.47
CA GLU A 142 -12.62 -20.13 -4.49
C GLU A 142 -12.11 -21.58 -4.41
N LYS A 143 -10.80 -21.77 -4.20
CA LYS A 143 -10.21 -23.11 -4.03
C LYS A 143 -10.63 -23.75 -2.72
N GLU A 144 -10.71 -22.99 -1.63
CA GLU A 144 -11.20 -23.45 -0.33
C GLU A 144 -12.66 -23.94 -0.41
N GLU A 145 -13.54 -23.17 -1.06
CA GLU A 145 -14.92 -23.56 -1.30
C GLU A 145 -15.02 -24.82 -2.19
N LEU A 146 -14.24 -24.89 -3.27
CA LEU A 146 -14.16 -26.08 -4.15
C LEU A 146 -13.57 -27.32 -3.44
N MET A 147 -12.70 -27.15 -2.47
CA MET A 147 -12.19 -28.25 -1.64
C MET A 147 -13.21 -28.68 -0.58
N SER A 148 -13.92 -27.72 0.02
CA SER A 148 -15.01 -27.99 0.98
C SER A 148 -16.16 -28.77 0.33
N GLN A 149 -16.57 -28.37 -0.88
CA GLN A 149 -17.55 -29.10 -1.69
C GLN A 149 -17.13 -30.55 -2.01
N LYS A 150 -15.81 -30.82 -2.14
CA LYS A 150 -15.28 -32.17 -2.34
C LYS A 150 -15.12 -32.96 -1.05
N PHE A 151 -14.87 -32.29 0.07
CA PHE A 151 -14.68 -32.92 1.38
C PHE A 151 -16.01 -33.42 1.96
N ASN A 152 -17.09 -32.64 1.87
CA ASN A 152 -18.42 -33.01 2.38
C ASN A 152 -18.88 -34.43 1.99
N PRO A 153 -18.89 -34.85 0.69
CA PRO A 153 -19.29 -36.21 0.31
C PRO A 153 -18.27 -37.29 0.68
N MET A 154 -17.03 -36.94 1.03
CA MET A 154 -16.07 -37.87 1.64
C MET A 154 -16.37 -38.06 3.12
N GLN A 155 -16.71 -36.98 3.83
CA GLN A 155 -17.10 -37.02 5.25
C GLN A 155 -18.38 -37.84 5.46
N THR A 156 -19.46 -37.58 4.72
CA THR A 156 -20.71 -38.34 4.89
C THR A 156 -20.51 -39.83 4.64
N ARG A 157 -19.70 -40.19 3.63
CA ARG A 157 -19.31 -41.58 3.36
C ARG A 157 -18.45 -42.20 4.48
N LEU A 158 -17.65 -41.40 5.18
CA LEU A 158 -16.88 -41.85 6.34
C LEU A 158 -17.80 -42.11 7.54
N GLU A 159 -18.80 -41.25 7.75
CA GLU A 159 -19.84 -41.40 8.77
C GLU A 159 -20.73 -42.62 8.50
N GLU A 160 -21.15 -42.85 7.25
CA GLU A 160 -21.85 -44.06 6.79
C GLU A 160 -21.04 -45.34 7.11
N LEU A 161 -19.79 -45.40 6.66
CA LEU A 161 -18.91 -46.56 6.90
C LEU A 161 -18.63 -46.79 8.39
N THR A 162 -18.58 -45.72 9.20
CA THR A 162 -18.42 -45.82 10.66
C THR A 162 -19.68 -46.38 11.31
N SER A 163 -20.87 -45.96 10.84
CA SER A 163 -22.16 -46.50 11.29
C SER A 163 -22.30 -48.00 10.95
N ASP A 164 -21.92 -48.40 9.74
CA ASP A 164 -21.89 -49.80 9.31
C ASP A 164 -20.94 -50.64 10.17
N LEU A 165 -19.72 -50.15 10.45
CA LEU A 165 -18.77 -50.83 11.34
C LEU A 165 -19.33 -50.99 12.77
N LEU A 166 -20.03 -49.97 13.30
CA LEU A 166 -20.71 -50.05 14.59
C LEU A 166 -21.94 -50.98 14.60
N GLN A 167 -22.63 -51.14 13.46
CA GLN A 167 -23.70 -52.15 13.33
C GLN A 167 -23.12 -53.56 13.23
N LYS A 168 -22.04 -53.75 12.45
CA LYS A 168 -21.34 -55.03 12.33
C LYS A 168 -20.75 -55.47 13.67
N LYS A 169 -20.14 -54.55 14.43
CA LYS A 169 -19.64 -54.83 15.78
C LYS A 169 -20.77 -55.30 16.70
N ARG A 170 -21.89 -54.58 16.78
CA ARG A 170 -23.03 -55.00 17.62
C ARG A 170 -23.53 -56.40 17.29
N LYS A 171 -23.65 -56.77 16.00
CA LYS A 171 -24.05 -58.12 15.58
C LYS A 171 -22.99 -59.19 15.91
N ASN A 172 -21.70 -58.83 15.89
CA ASN A 172 -20.63 -59.73 16.34
C ASN A 172 -20.69 -59.95 17.86
N ASP A 173 -20.89 -58.88 18.64
CA ASP A 173 -21.01 -58.94 20.10
C ASP A 173 -22.27 -59.74 20.52
N GLU A 174 -23.36 -59.62 19.77
CA GLU A 174 -24.61 -60.41 19.90
C GLU A 174 -24.37 -61.91 19.61
N LEU A 175 -23.69 -62.24 18.50
CA LEU A 175 -23.34 -63.63 18.16
C LEU A 175 -22.38 -64.27 19.18
N LEU A 176 -21.49 -63.49 19.80
CA LEU A 176 -20.61 -63.98 20.88
C LEU A 176 -21.40 -64.30 22.17
N LEU A 177 -22.43 -63.51 22.49
CA LEU A 177 -23.32 -63.78 23.62
C LEU A 177 -24.17 -65.04 23.39
N ASP A 178 -24.73 -65.22 22.18
CA ASP A 178 -25.45 -66.44 21.84
C ASP A 178 -24.52 -67.67 21.82
N LEU A 179 -23.28 -67.55 21.30
CA LEU A 179 -22.30 -68.64 21.33
C LEU A 179 -21.99 -69.08 22.78
N ALA A 180 -21.71 -68.14 23.70
CA ALA A 180 -21.49 -68.47 25.11
C ALA A 180 -22.71 -69.10 25.79
N LYS A 181 -23.92 -68.71 25.38
CA LYS A 181 -25.19 -69.31 25.81
C LYS A 181 -25.37 -70.74 25.29
N TRP A 182 -25.03 -71.01 24.03
CA TRP A 182 -25.02 -72.37 23.45
C TRP A 182 -23.94 -73.25 24.09
N GLU A 183 -22.76 -72.72 24.40
CA GLU A 183 -21.72 -73.41 25.16
C GLU A 183 -22.22 -73.81 26.55
N HIS A 184 -22.85 -72.90 27.29
CA HIS A 184 -23.42 -73.21 28.61
C HIS A 184 -24.60 -74.21 28.54
N GLN A 185 -25.43 -74.13 27.49
CA GLN A 185 -26.45 -75.15 27.24
C GLN A 185 -25.82 -76.52 26.95
N ASN A 186 -24.75 -76.58 26.14
CA ASN A 186 -24.00 -77.81 25.89
C ASN A 186 -23.33 -78.37 27.16
N GLU A 187 -22.82 -77.54 28.08
CA GLU A 187 -22.38 -78.01 29.39
C GLU A 187 -23.53 -78.65 30.19
N ASN A 188 -24.71 -78.05 30.15
CA ASN A 188 -25.87 -78.56 30.88
C ASN A 188 -26.42 -79.85 30.25
N LEU A 189 -26.42 -79.97 28.92
CA LEU A 189 -26.70 -81.23 28.22
C LEU A 189 -25.65 -82.30 28.55
N LYS A 190 -24.36 -81.95 28.62
CA LYS A 190 -23.29 -82.87 29.07
C LYS A 190 -23.53 -83.38 30.50
N LYS A 191 -24.00 -82.52 31.42
CA LYS A 191 -24.41 -82.91 32.79
C LYS A 191 -25.63 -83.85 32.77
N VAL A 192 -26.60 -83.63 31.88
CA VAL A 192 -27.79 -84.50 31.71
C VAL A 192 -27.41 -85.86 31.12
N VAL A 193 -26.59 -85.91 30.07
CA VAL A 193 -26.07 -87.16 29.48
C VAL A 193 -25.31 -87.99 30.51
N ASN A 194 -24.41 -87.37 31.29
CA ASN A 194 -23.71 -88.08 32.36
C ASN A 194 -24.70 -88.69 33.39
N LYS A 195 -25.76 -87.98 33.79
CA LYS A 195 -26.79 -88.55 34.70
C LYS A 195 -27.56 -89.72 34.11
N PHE A 196 -27.97 -89.67 32.84
CA PHE A 196 -28.63 -90.81 32.20
C PHE A 196 -27.69 -92.01 32.05
N PHE A 197 -26.41 -91.76 31.75
CA PHE A 197 -25.37 -92.79 31.73
C PHE A 197 -25.10 -93.38 33.14
N GLU A 198 -25.08 -92.55 34.18
CA GLU A 198 -24.99 -92.98 35.59
C GLU A 198 -26.18 -93.88 36.00
N ILE A 199 -27.41 -93.52 35.60
CA ILE A 199 -28.61 -94.35 35.85
C ILE A 199 -28.49 -95.71 35.14
N ARG A 200 -27.95 -95.74 33.92
CA ARG A 200 -27.68 -96.98 33.16
C ARG A 200 -26.57 -97.84 33.78
N LEU A 201 -25.54 -97.24 34.37
CA LEU A 201 -24.54 -97.98 35.15
C LEU A 201 -25.10 -98.47 36.49
N GLN A 202 -26.09 -97.80 37.09
CA GLN A 202 -26.77 -98.28 38.28
C GLN A 202 -27.67 -99.50 38.01
N SER A 203 -28.04 -99.77 36.76
CA SER A 203 -28.72 -100.99 36.33
C SER A 203 -27.82 -102.02 35.64
N SER A 204 -26.50 -101.77 35.54
CA SER A 204 -25.55 -102.66 34.85
C SER A 204 -24.15 -102.61 35.48
N GLU A 205 -23.72 -103.71 36.10
CA GLU A 205 -22.46 -103.80 36.86
C GLU A 205 -21.20 -103.69 35.97
N GLY A 206 -20.80 -102.46 35.62
CA GLY A 206 -19.55 -102.20 34.90
C GLY A 206 -19.20 -100.72 34.77
N SER A 207 -18.27 -100.23 35.58
CA SER A 207 -17.72 -98.88 35.47
C SER A 207 -16.55 -98.84 34.48
N LEU A 208 -16.74 -98.19 33.33
CA LEU A 208 -15.66 -97.84 32.40
C LEU A 208 -15.66 -96.32 32.16
N GLU A 209 -14.47 -95.72 32.08
CA GLU A 209 -14.29 -94.28 31.86
C GLU A 209 -14.32 -93.97 30.35
N THR A 210 -15.53 -93.78 29.82
CA THR A 210 -15.82 -93.55 28.39
C THR A 210 -15.81 -92.07 28.00
N THR A 211 -15.52 -91.78 26.74
CA THR A 211 -15.61 -90.41 26.18
C THR A 211 -17.06 -89.94 26.10
N TRP A 212 -17.30 -88.64 25.95
CA TRP A 212 -18.67 -88.12 25.92
C TRP A 212 -19.46 -88.61 24.70
N ASP A 213 -18.81 -88.74 23.55
CA ASP A 213 -19.43 -89.23 22.33
C ASP A 213 -19.82 -90.71 22.46
N GLU A 214 -18.96 -91.55 23.06
CA GLU A 214 -19.28 -92.95 23.41
C GLU A 214 -20.49 -93.05 24.37
N LYS A 215 -20.62 -92.14 25.35
CA LYS A 215 -21.78 -92.10 26.26
C LYS A 215 -23.08 -91.77 25.52
N CYS A 216 -23.01 -90.83 24.58
CA CYS A 216 -24.13 -90.50 23.71
C CYS A 216 -24.50 -91.67 22.79
N GLU A 217 -23.52 -92.28 22.11
CA GLU A 217 -23.71 -93.43 21.23
C GLU A 217 -24.31 -94.63 21.98
N CYS A 218 -23.85 -94.92 23.21
CA CYS A 218 -24.46 -95.92 24.07
C CYS A 218 -25.95 -95.64 24.30
N LEU A 219 -26.31 -94.44 24.78
CA LEU A 219 -27.69 -94.07 25.10
C LEU A 219 -28.60 -94.03 23.86
N LEU A 220 -28.07 -93.63 22.70
CA LEU A 220 -28.76 -93.68 21.40
C LEU A 220 -28.94 -95.12 20.86
N HIS A 221 -28.35 -96.12 21.51
CA HIS A 221 -28.50 -97.54 21.19
C HIS A 221 -29.29 -98.33 22.26
N ASP A 222 -29.89 -97.66 23.25
CA ASP A 222 -30.89 -98.30 24.10
C ASP A 222 -32.19 -98.58 23.30
N PRO A 223 -32.83 -99.75 23.47
CA PRO A 223 -34.09 -100.03 22.79
C PRO A 223 -35.20 -99.09 23.29
N LEU A 224 -36.04 -98.65 22.35
CA LEU A 224 -37.03 -97.58 22.54
C LEU A 224 -37.98 -97.78 23.73
N GLU A 225 -38.19 -99.02 24.14
CA GLU A 225 -39.04 -99.45 25.25
C GLU A 225 -38.48 -99.06 26.63
N VAL A 226 -37.18 -98.76 26.74
CA VAL A 226 -36.50 -98.40 28.01
C VAL A 226 -36.71 -96.93 28.39
N TRP A 227 -36.88 -96.04 27.40
CA TRP A 227 -36.93 -94.58 27.58
C TRP A 227 -38.17 -93.92 26.95
N ASN A 228 -39.25 -94.69 26.75
CA ASN A 228 -40.48 -94.21 26.12
C ASN A 228 -41.26 -93.20 26.99
N TYR A 229 -41.43 -91.98 26.48
CA TYR A 229 -42.61 -91.16 26.77
C TYR A 229 -43.07 -90.43 25.51
N ASN A 230 -43.76 -91.14 24.62
CA ASN A 230 -44.27 -90.61 23.35
C ASN A 230 -45.25 -89.44 23.56
N ASP A 231 -44.93 -88.29 22.97
CA ASP A 231 -45.78 -87.09 22.91
C ASP A 231 -45.92 -86.59 21.44
N PRO A 232 -47.08 -86.05 21.01
CA PRO A 232 -47.30 -85.65 19.61
C PRO A 232 -46.43 -84.49 19.11
N SER A 233 -45.84 -83.69 20.01
CA SER A 233 -45.08 -82.47 19.69
C SER A 233 -43.91 -82.67 18.71
N THR A 234 -43.40 -83.90 18.57
CA THR A 234 -42.34 -84.24 17.61
C THR A 234 -42.74 -83.91 16.15
N SER A 235 -44.02 -84.04 15.78
CA SER A 235 -44.48 -83.76 14.41
C SER A 235 -44.50 -82.27 14.09
N ASP A 236 -44.90 -81.44 15.06
CA ASP A 236 -44.92 -79.99 14.91
C ASP A 236 -43.49 -79.42 14.91
N TYR A 237 -42.58 -80.00 15.71
CA TYR A 237 -41.17 -79.66 15.72
C TYR A 237 -40.46 -79.98 14.39
N ILE A 238 -40.73 -81.15 13.80
CA ILE A 238 -40.22 -81.50 12.46
C ILE A 238 -40.75 -80.51 11.41
N SER A 239 -42.05 -80.17 11.46
CA SER A 239 -42.65 -79.20 10.53
C SER A 239 -42.01 -77.81 10.64
N ALA A 240 -41.74 -77.34 11.88
CA ALA A 240 -41.05 -76.09 12.12
C ALA A 240 -39.60 -76.10 11.62
N LEU A 241 -38.86 -77.21 11.80
CA LEU A 241 -37.51 -77.37 11.25
C LEU A 241 -37.49 -77.40 9.70
N GLU A 242 -38.52 -77.94 9.06
CA GLU A 242 -38.66 -77.91 7.60
C GLU A 242 -38.96 -76.50 7.08
N GLU A 243 -39.80 -75.71 7.76
CA GLU A 243 -39.99 -74.29 7.46
C GLU A 243 -38.71 -73.47 7.69
N GLU A 244 -38.01 -73.66 8.81
CA GLU A 244 -36.72 -73.02 9.09
C GLU A 244 -35.69 -73.35 8.00
N LEU A 245 -35.53 -74.63 7.62
CA LEU A 245 -34.64 -75.05 6.53
C LEU A 245 -34.94 -74.34 5.21
N GLU A 246 -36.21 -74.12 4.89
CA GLU A 246 -36.63 -73.45 3.67
C GLU A 246 -36.46 -71.92 3.74
N THR A 247 -36.56 -71.29 4.92
CA THR A 247 -36.14 -69.88 5.10
C THR A 247 -34.61 -69.73 5.01
N VAL A 248 -33.85 -70.65 5.60
CA VAL A 248 -32.38 -70.69 5.50
C VAL A 248 -31.97 -70.86 4.04
N ARG A 249 -32.59 -71.78 3.29
CA ARG A 249 -32.35 -71.98 1.85
C ARG A 249 -32.54 -70.69 1.05
N LYS A 250 -33.68 -70.00 1.23
CA LYS A 250 -33.95 -68.70 0.61
C LYS A 250 -32.90 -67.64 0.98
N SER A 251 -32.43 -67.62 2.23
CA SER A 251 -31.36 -66.71 2.67
C SER A 251 -30.00 -67.03 2.04
N VAL A 252 -29.70 -68.31 1.80
CA VAL A 252 -28.47 -68.77 1.13
C VAL A 252 -28.48 -68.42 -0.35
N ASP A 253 -29.63 -68.52 -1.02
CA ASP A 253 -29.77 -68.12 -2.42
C ASP A 253 -29.69 -66.59 -2.61
N ASP A 254 -30.26 -65.81 -1.70
CA ASP A 254 -30.07 -64.35 -1.67
C ASP A 254 -28.59 -63.96 -1.36
N LEU A 255 -27.93 -64.64 -0.43
CA LEU A 255 -26.49 -64.47 -0.19
C LEU A 255 -25.65 -64.83 -1.43
N ARG A 256 -26.00 -65.91 -2.14
CA ARG A 256 -25.37 -66.31 -3.41
C ARG A 256 -25.58 -65.26 -4.50
N SER A 257 -26.78 -64.69 -4.61
CA SER A 257 -27.12 -63.59 -5.52
C SER A 257 -26.30 -62.33 -5.22
N ARG A 258 -26.25 -61.92 -3.94
CA ARG A 258 -25.44 -60.78 -3.48
C ARG A 258 -23.93 -61.00 -3.68
N MET A 259 -23.44 -62.22 -3.50
CA MET A 259 -22.05 -62.58 -3.79
C MET A 259 -21.73 -62.49 -5.30
N GLN A 260 -22.62 -62.96 -6.17
CA GLN A 260 -22.46 -62.83 -7.62
C GLN A 260 -22.42 -61.35 -8.05
N MET A 261 -23.33 -60.53 -7.53
CA MET A 261 -23.32 -59.07 -7.76
C MET A 261 -22.01 -58.43 -7.27
N GLY A 262 -21.48 -58.87 -6.13
CA GLY A 262 -20.17 -58.45 -5.62
C GLY A 262 -19.01 -58.76 -6.56
N LEU A 263 -18.99 -59.97 -7.15
CA LEU A 263 -17.98 -60.38 -8.13
C LEU A 263 -18.06 -59.56 -9.44
N ASP A 264 -19.27 -59.23 -9.91
CA ASP A 264 -19.43 -58.40 -11.11
C ASP A 264 -19.05 -56.92 -10.86
N ILE A 265 -19.30 -56.40 -9.64
CA ILE A 265 -18.77 -55.10 -9.21
C ILE A 265 -17.23 -55.13 -9.15
N GLU A 266 -16.64 -56.17 -8.54
CA GLU A 266 -15.19 -56.31 -8.42
C GLU A 266 -14.52 -56.37 -9.80
N LYS A 267 -15.09 -57.15 -10.73
CA LYS A 267 -14.66 -57.26 -12.13
C LYS A 267 -14.73 -55.92 -12.88
N HIS A 268 -15.77 -55.12 -12.65
CA HIS A 268 -15.88 -53.76 -13.21
C HIS A 268 -14.86 -52.78 -12.62
N LEU A 269 -14.64 -52.82 -11.31
CA LEU A 269 -13.63 -52.01 -10.62
C LEU A 269 -12.22 -52.38 -11.08
N ARG A 270 -11.89 -53.68 -11.15
CA ARG A 270 -10.61 -54.21 -11.64
C ARG A 270 -10.33 -53.74 -13.08
N LYS A 271 -11.35 -53.73 -13.95
CA LYS A 271 -11.22 -53.16 -15.30
C LYS A 271 -10.93 -51.65 -15.26
N LYS A 272 -11.68 -50.87 -14.48
CA LYS A 272 -11.47 -49.42 -14.35
C LYS A 272 -10.08 -49.07 -13.81
N VAL A 273 -9.58 -49.81 -12.84
CA VAL A 273 -8.20 -49.66 -12.32
C VAL A 273 -7.20 -49.88 -13.45
N HIS A 274 -7.33 -50.98 -14.20
CA HIS A 274 -6.43 -51.27 -15.32
C HIS A 274 -6.47 -50.21 -16.44
N ASP A 275 -7.66 -49.68 -16.77
CA ASP A 275 -7.78 -48.58 -17.73
C ASP A 275 -7.11 -47.29 -17.22
N VAL A 276 -7.14 -47.01 -15.91
CA VAL A 276 -6.43 -45.88 -15.28
C VAL A 276 -4.91 -46.10 -15.25
N GLU A 277 -4.42 -47.28 -14.85
CA GLU A 277 -2.99 -47.65 -14.87
C GLU A 277 -2.39 -47.46 -16.27
N LYS A 278 -3.10 -47.93 -17.30
CA LYS A 278 -2.73 -47.82 -18.71
C LYS A 278 -2.67 -46.38 -19.20
N ASN A 279 -3.57 -45.52 -18.71
CA ASN A 279 -3.56 -44.09 -19.03
C ASN A 279 -2.43 -43.35 -18.28
N LEU A 280 -2.15 -43.70 -17.02
CA LEU A 280 -1.01 -43.18 -16.27
C LEU A 280 0.33 -43.55 -16.94
N LEU A 281 0.48 -44.80 -17.39
CA LEU A 281 1.68 -45.23 -18.11
C LEU A 281 1.91 -44.44 -19.40
N ARG A 282 0.84 -44.20 -20.18
CA ARG A 282 0.87 -43.35 -21.39
C ARG A 282 1.23 -41.90 -21.07
N PHE A 283 0.63 -41.32 -20.03
CA PHE A 283 0.94 -39.96 -19.61
C PHE A 283 2.41 -39.81 -19.19
N ASN A 284 2.91 -40.75 -18.37
CA ASN A 284 4.31 -40.77 -17.95
C ASN A 284 5.27 -40.91 -19.15
N GLN A 285 4.93 -41.70 -20.18
CA GLN A 285 5.72 -41.77 -21.41
C GLN A 285 5.82 -40.41 -22.12
N VAL A 286 4.70 -39.69 -22.28
CA VAL A 286 4.67 -38.35 -22.92
C VAL A 286 5.44 -37.32 -22.11
N VAL A 287 5.30 -37.32 -20.79
CA VAL A 287 6.06 -36.43 -19.88
C VAL A 287 7.56 -36.73 -19.97
N MET A 288 7.96 -38.00 -19.96
CA MET A 288 9.37 -38.38 -20.07
C MET A 288 9.97 -38.01 -21.44
N SER A 289 9.25 -38.16 -22.56
CA SER A 289 9.75 -37.67 -23.85
C SER A 289 9.91 -36.14 -23.86
N GLY A 290 8.94 -35.40 -23.32
CA GLY A 290 9.04 -33.93 -23.23
C GLY A 290 10.21 -33.45 -22.36
N ILE A 291 10.50 -34.14 -21.26
CA ILE A 291 11.68 -33.86 -20.42
C ILE A 291 12.98 -34.16 -21.15
N LEU A 292 13.06 -35.27 -21.89
CA LEU A 292 14.24 -35.64 -22.68
C LEU A 292 14.51 -34.65 -23.82
N ASP A 293 13.47 -34.21 -24.54
CA ASP A 293 13.59 -33.19 -25.59
C ASP A 293 13.99 -31.82 -25.02
N LEU A 294 13.40 -31.40 -23.89
CA LEU A 294 13.80 -30.16 -23.20
C LEU A 294 15.26 -30.23 -22.73
N HIS A 295 15.69 -31.35 -22.15
CA HIS A 295 17.08 -31.56 -21.73
C HIS A 295 18.05 -31.53 -22.94
N LYS A 296 17.65 -32.11 -24.08
CA LYS A 296 18.42 -32.07 -25.33
C LYS A 296 18.58 -30.62 -25.84
N ILE A 297 17.49 -29.86 -25.92
CA ILE A 297 17.51 -28.45 -26.34
C ILE A 297 18.37 -27.60 -25.39
N HIS A 298 18.19 -27.76 -24.08
CA HIS A 298 19.00 -27.08 -23.06
C HIS A 298 20.50 -27.42 -23.20
N SER A 299 20.84 -28.69 -23.43
CA SER A 299 22.23 -29.11 -23.66
C SER A 299 22.82 -28.48 -24.93
N GLN A 300 22.05 -28.41 -26.02
CA GLN A 300 22.46 -27.76 -27.27
C GLN A 300 22.68 -26.25 -27.09
N HIS A 301 21.77 -25.54 -26.41
CA HIS A 301 21.95 -24.13 -26.09
C HIS A 301 23.17 -23.89 -25.19
N ARG A 302 23.39 -24.74 -24.17
CA ARG A 302 24.55 -24.63 -23.28
C ARG A 302 25.88 -24.82 -24.03
N LEU A 303 25.93 -25.74 -25.01
CA LEU A 303 27.10 -25.90 -25.87
C LEU A 303 27.33 -24.66 -26.74
N GLY A 304 26.31 -24.18 -27.46
CA GLY A 304 26.43 -22.98 -28.29
C GLY A 304 26.86 -21.71 -27.53
N ILE A 305 26.41 -21.55 -26.27
CA ILE A 305 26.87 -20.47 -25.39
C ILE A 305 28.34 -20.65 -24.98
N LEU A 306 28.78 -21.88 -24.66
CA LEU A 306 30.18 -22.15 -24.34
C LEU A 306 31.10 -21.94 -25.55
N ASP A 307 30.67 -22.33 -26.74
CA ASP A 307 31.41 -22.14 -27.98
C ASP A 307 31.56 -20.64 -28.30
N LEU A 308 30.48 -19.85 -28.21
CA LEU A 308 30.51 -18.40 -28.38
C LEU A 308 31.45 -17.71 -27.37
N LEU A 309 31.41 -18.10 -26.09
CA LEU A 309 32.30 -17.56 -25.06
C LEU A 309 33.77 -17.95 -25.26
N ALA A 310 34.04 -19.14 -25.82
CA ALA A 310 35.39 -19.54 -26.21
C ALA A 310 35.90 -18.70 -27.40
N ASP A 311 35.02 -18.43 -28.36
CA ASP A 311 35.24 -17.59 -29.52
C ASP A 311 35.57 -16.14 -29.11
N GLU A 312 34.74 -15.52 -28.25
CA GLU A 312 34.98 -14.19 -27.69
C GLU A 312 36.27 -14.13 -26.87
N LYS A 313 36.54 -15.15 -26.04
CA LYS A 313 37.81 -15.27 -25.30
C LYS A 313 39.03 -15.34 -26.23
N SER A 314 38.92 -16.02 -27.37
CA SER A 314 40.00 -16.08 -28.36
C SER A 314 40.23 -14.73 -29.05
N LYS A 315 39.15 -14.01 -29.40
CA LYS A 315 39.20 -12.66 -30.00
C LYS A 315 39.82 -11.65 -29.02
N LEU A 316 39.40 -11.69 -27.75
CA LEU A 316 39.98 -10.88 -26.68
C LEU A 316 41.45 -11.23 -26.41
N LYS A 317 41.84 -12.51 -26.51
CA LYS A 317 43.25 -12.88 -26.43
C LYS A 317 44.05 -12.29 -27.59
N LEU A 318 43.57 -12.39 -28.83
CA LEU A 318 44.26 -11.82 -29.98
C LEU A 318 44.45 -10.30 -29.88
N THR A 319 43.47 -9.56 -29.34
CA THR A 319 43.64 -8.12 -29.13
C THR A 319 44.61 -7.80 -27.97
N VAL A 320 44.65 -8.61 -26.90
CA VAL A 320 45.64 -8.49 -25.83
C VAL A 320 47.05 -8.83 -26.33
N ASP A 321 47.23 -9.94 -27.03
CA ASP A 321 48.51 -10.37 -27.61
C ASP A 321 49.05 -9.27 -28.57
N MET A 322 48.18 -8.65 -29.38
CA MET A 322 48.51 -7.52 -30.27
C MET A 322 48.87 -6.22 -29.50
N ILE A 323 48.17 -5.91 -28.40
CA ILE A 323 48.51 -4.78 -27.54
C ILE A 323 49.88 -5.00 -26.86
N GLU A 324 50.17 -6.23 -26.42
CA GLU A 324 51.47 -6.59 -25.84
C GLU A 324 52.61 -6.49 -26.87
N GLU A 325 52.37 -6.84 -28.14
CA GLU A 325 53.31 -6.60 -29.24
C GLU A 325 53.54 -5.10 -29.48
N HIS A 326 52.49 -4.29 -29.54
CA HIS A 326 52.63 -2.83 -29.67
C HIS A 326 53.39 -2.20 -28.48
N ILE A 327 53.19 -2.70 -27.26
CA ILE A 327 53.95 -2.26 -26.07
C ILE A 327 55.43 -2.63 -26.23
N LYS A 328 55.77 -3.86 -26.63
CA LYS A 328 57.16 -4.29 -26.87
C LYS A 328 57.85 -3.46 -27.96
N VAL A 329 57.15 -3.15 -29.05
CA VAL A 329 57.64 -2.27 -30.11
C VAL A 329 57.87 -0.84 -29.59
N PHE A 330 56.98 -0.33 -28.75
CA PHE A 330 57.13 0.97 -28.11
C PHE A 330 58.31 1.01 -27.13
N GLU A 331 58.51 -0.03 -26.32
CA GLU A 331 59.66 -0.15 -25.42
C GLU A 331 60.99 -0.24 -26.18
N LEU A 332 61.07 -1.06 -27.23
CA LEU A 332 62.24 -1.12 -28.14
C LEU A 332 62.53 0.24 -28.79
N THR A 333 61.49 0.95 -29.23
CA THR A 333 61.63 2.30 -29.82
C THR A 333 62.16 3.29 -28.78
N LYS A 334 61.62 3.27 -27.56
CA LYS A 334 62.07 4.11 -26.44
C LYS A 334 63.50 3.80 -26.01
N GLN A 335 63.90 2.52 -26.05
CA GLN A 335 65.26 2.10 -25.70
C GLN A 335 66.27 2.51 -26.78
N ASN A 336 65.90 2.49 -28.06
CA ASN A 336 66.72 3.04 -29.15
C ASN A 336 66.91 4.57 -29.04
N VAL A 337 65.90 5.32 -28.60
CA VAL A 337 66.05 6.76 -28.30
C VAL A 337 67.02 6.98 -27.13
N LEU A 338 66.90 6.22 -26.05
CA LEU A 338 67.75 6.34 -24.86
C LEU A 338 69.24 6.06 -25.13
N VAL A 339 69.57 5.24 -26.14
CA VAL A 339 70.97 5.01 -26.59
C VAL A 339 71.55 6.23 -27.33
N SER A 340 70.72 7.12 -27.88
CA SER A 340 71.16 8.34 -28.57
C SER A 340 71.38 9.54 -27.64
N GLU A 341 71.02 9.44 -26.36
CA GLU A 341 70.90 10.60 -25.43
C GLU A 341 71.99 10.61 -24.33
N VAL A 342 73.07 9.84 -24.51
CA VAL A 342 74.17 9.68 -23.52
C VAL A 342 75.39 10.59 -23.83
N LEU A 343 75.21 11.65 -24.63
CA LEU A 343 76.30 12.52 -25.11
C LEU A 343 76.01 14.03 -25.05
N THR A 344 75.64 14.55 -23.87
CA THR A 344 76.19 15.81 -23.27
C THR A 344 75.68 15.99 -21.83
N SER A 345 76.28 16.90 -21.05
CA SER A 345 76.24 16.91 -19.57
C SER A 345 76.10 18.30 -18.92
N SER A 346 75.88 18.31 -17.60
CA SER A 346 75.81 19.47 -16.67
C SER A 346 74.53 20.33 -16.73
N ASP A 347 74.03 20.90 -15.62
CA ASP A 347 74.52 20.85 -14.22
C ASP A 347 73.41 20.97 -13.17
N GLU A 348 73.77 20.84 -11.89
CA GLU A 348 72.87 20.76 -10.72
C GLU A 348 72.21 22.11 -10.32
N THR A 349 70.96 22.07 -9.80
CA THR A 349 70.54 22.91 -8.66
C THR A 349 69.32 22.32 -7.92
N GLU A 350 69.20 22.64 -6.62
CA GLU A 350 68.34 21.96 -5.62
C GLU A 350 66.80 22.09 -5.75
N CYS A 351 66.10 21.22 -5.00
CA CYS A 351 64.64 21.08 -4.97
C CYS A 351 63.91 22.08 -4.06
N ARG A 352 62.65 22.42 -4.41
CA ARG A 352 61.46 22.31 -3.52
C ARG A 352 60.13 22.68 -4.20
N ASP A 353 59.22 21.71 -4.21
CA ASP A 353 57.81 21.74 -3.71
C ASP A 353 56.81 22.89 -4.05
N VAL A 354 55.52 22.59 -3.83
CA VAL A 354 54.34 23.49 -3.72
C VAL A 354 53.55 23.85 -5.02
N HIS A 355 52.53 23.03 -5.25
CA HIS A 355 51.14 23.34 -5.67
C HIS A 355 50.77 24.04 -7.02
N VAL A 356 49.91 23.32 -7.77
CA VAL A 356 48.56 23.73 -8.26
C VAL A 356 48.39 25.06 -9.01
N SER A 357 48.17 24.94 -10.33
CA SER A 357 47.29 25.77 -11.19
C SER A 357 47.56 27.27 -11.36
N THR A 358 47.79 27.73 -12.60
CA THR A 358 46.73 28.37 -13.40
C THR A 358 47.07 28.54 -14.89
N VAL A 359 45.97 28.52 -15.66
CA VAL A 359 45.65 28.87 -17.07
C VAL A 359 46.51 29.95 -17.80
N THR A 360 46.30 30.02 -19.13
CA THR A 360 46.52 31.13 -20.09
C THR A 360 47.80 31.15 -20.98
N ASP A 361 47.58 30.73 -22.23
CA ASP A 361 47.70 31.53 -23.46
C ASP A 361 49.05 31.91 -24.12
N THR A 362 49.20 31.34 -25.34
CA THR A 362 49.42 32.07 -26.62
C THR A 362 50.85 32.37 -27.13
N SER A 363 51.19 31.61 -28.19
CA SER A 363 52.19 31.92 -29.24
C SER A 363 53.68 31.87 -28.83
N SER A 364 54.66 31.89 -29.75
CA SER A 364 54.61 32.05 -31.22
C SER A 364 55.66 31.15 -31.94
N ALA A 365 55.60 31.13 -33.28
CA ALA A 365 56.39 30.23 -34.13
C ALA A 365 57.91 30.54 -34.20
N SER A 366 58.69 29.55 -34.64
CA SER A 366 60.01 29.75 -35.25
C SER A 366 60.14 28.90 -36.52
N THR A 367 60.35 29.55 -37.67
CA THR A 367 60.42 28.94 -39.01
C THR A 367 61.84 28.51 -39.38
N ARG A 368 61.99 27.45 -40.19
CA ARG A 368 63.12 27.37 -41.14
C ARG A 368 62.79 26.51 -42.37
N ASN A 369 63.30 26.95 -43.52
CA ASN A 369 63.02 26.45 -44.87
C ASN A 369 64.04 25.37 -45.30
N ASP A 370 64.18 24.87 -46.55
CA ASP A 370 63.70 25.18 -47.93
C ASP A 370 63.90 23.87 -48.78
N SER A 371 63.45 23.60 -50.02
CA SER A 371 62.80 24.36 -51.10
C SER A 371 62.16 23.41 -52.16
N ILE A 372 62.07 23.88 -53.43
CA ILE A 372 61.92 23.15 -54.71
C ILE A 372 60.47 22.91 -55.25
N SER A 373 59.95 23.99 -55.85
CA SER A 373 59.54 24.06 -57.27
C SER A 373 58.28 23.32 -57.82
N LYS A 374 57.17 24.06 -57.79
CA LYS A 374 56.27 24.40 -58.94
C LYS A 374 55.18 23.44 -59.47
N VAL A 375 53.94 23.93 -59.29
CA VAL A 375 52.84 24.02 -60.28
C VAL A 375 52.14 22.73 -60.71
N VAL A 376 50.92 22.52 -60.17
CA VAL A 376 49.63 22.83 -60.85
C VAL A 376 48.60 23.17 -59.77
N THR A 377 47.61 24.02 -60.08
CA THR A 377 46.48 24.36 -59.19
C THR A 377 45.31 23.38 -59.36
N ALA A 378 44.92 22.70 -58.28
CA ALA A 378 43.59 22.10 -58.10
C ALA A 378 43.24 22.10 -56.60
N PRO A 379 42.00 22.39 -56.19
CA PRO A 379 41.59 22.40 -54.78
C PRO A 379 41.10 21.02 -54.31
N ASN A 380 41.25 20.72 -52.99
CA ASN A 380 40.20 20.22 -52.08
C ASN A 380 40.76 19.61 -50.77
N GLU A 381 42.00 19.11 -50.76
CA GLU A 381 42.51 18.25 -49.67
C GLU A 381 42.49 18.89 -48.27
N ASP A 382 42.82 20.20 -48.13
CA ASP A 382 42.73 20.92 -46.85
C ASP A 382 41.29 20.98 -46.29
N ILE A 383 40.28 20.99 -47.17
CA ILE A 383 38.87 21.00 -46.77
C ILE A 383 38.53 19.61 -46.23
N GLU A 384 38.83 18.54 -46.97
CA GLU A 384 38.62 17.15 -46.55
C GLU A 384 39.35 16.83 -45.24
N ALA A 385 40.62 17.21 -45.09
CA ALA A 385 41.36 17.04 -43.84
C ALA A 385 40.69 17.76 -42.65
N SER A 386 40.17 18.98 -42.88
CA SER A 386 39.41 19.70 -41.84
C SER A 386 38.05 19.05 -41.54
N GLU A 387 37.39 18.44 -42.52
CA GLU A 387 36.09 17.79 -42.34
C GLU A 387 36.22 16.42 -41.67
N VAL A 388 37.25 15.64 -42.01
CA VAL A 388 37.64 14.42 -41.28
C VAL A 388 37.98 14.77 -39.83
N LEU A 389 38.76 15.82 -39.57
CA LEU A 389 39.05 16.25 -38.20
C LEU A 389 37.78 16.68 -37.44
N LYS A 390 36.89 17.46 -38.07
CA LYS A 390 35.58 17.83 -37.48
C LYS A 390 34.72 16.59 -37.21
N GLN A 391 34.74 15.59 -38.07
CA GLN A 391 33.98 14.36 -37.92
C GLN A 391 34.53 13.49 -36.78
N VAL A 392 35.84 13.27 -36.73
CA VAL A 392 36.51 12.58 -35.61
C VAL A 392 36.26 13.28 -34.28
N LEU A 393 36.21 14.62 -34.26
CA LEU A 393 35.84 15.39 -33.06
C LEU A 393 34.37 15.20 -32.67
N ARG A 394 33.42 15.17 -33.63
CA ARG A 394 32.01 14.82 -33.34
C ARG A 394 31.88 13.41 -32.77
N GLU A 395 32.54 12.44 -33.37
CA GLU A 395 32.51 11.03 -32.95
C GLU A 395 33.15 10.84 -31.57
N LYS A 396 34.24 11.57 -31.27
CA LYS A 396 34.84 11.61 -29.93
C LYS A 396 33.92 12.25 -28.90
N VAL A 397 33.20 13.32 -29.24
CA VAL A 397 32.20 13.93 -28.35
C VAL A 397 31.00 13.00 -28.15
N GLN A 398 30.53 12.33 -29.20
CA GLN A 398 29.41 11.38 -29.13
C GLN A 398 29.75 10.14 -28.29
N THR A 399 30.96 9.59 -28.43
CA THR A 399 31.43 8.46 -27.62
C THR A 399 31.68 8.84 -26.16
N LEU A 400 32.22 10.03 -25.88
CA LEU A 400 32.33 10.56 -24.52
C LEU A 400 30.95 10.83 -23.88
N LEU A 401 29.97 11.31 -24.66
CA LEU A 401 28.59 11.49 -24.18
C LEU A 401 27.93 10.15 -23.84
N LEU A 402 28.10 9.12 -24.69
CA LEU A 402 27.61 7.77 -24.43
C LEU A 402 28.28 7.13 -23.20
N LEU A 403 29.59 7.34 -23.01
CA LEU A 403 30.31 6.88 -21.83
C LEU A 403 29.78 7.57 -20.56
N SER A 404 29.62 8.89 -20.59
CA SER A 404 29.05 9.66 -19.46
C SER A 404 27.63 9.21 -19.09
N GLN A 405 26.79 8.88 -20.08
CA GLN A 405 25.46 8.31 -19.83
C GLN A 405 25.51 6.90 -19.26
N GLN A 406 26.52 6.11 -19.63
CA GLN A 406 26.71 4.75 -19.08
C GLN A 406 27.24 4.79 -17.65
N ASP A 407 28.13 5.73 -17.31
CA ASP A 407 28.61 5.94 -15.94
C ASP A 407 27.50 6.47 -15.02
N GLU A 408 26.66 7.39 -15.51
CA GLU A 408 25.45 7.85 -14.80
C GLU A 408 24.49 6.68 -14.53
N ARG A 409 24.22 5.83 -15.53
CA ARG A 409 23.41 4.61 -15.35
C ARG A 409 23.99 3.67 -14.30
N GLN A 410 25.29 3.38 -14.33
CA GLN A 410 25.92 2.52 -13.32
C GLN A 410 25.88 3.14 -11.92
N LEU A 411 25.97 4.48 -11.81
CA LEU A 411 25.85 5.17 -10.53
C LEU A 411 24.41 5.07 -9.98
N LEU A 412 23.41 5.28 -10.83
CA LEU A 412 22.00 5.10 -10.48
C LEU A 412 21.69 3.64 -10.09
N GLU A 413 22.21 2.67 -10.85
CA GLU A 413 22.08 1.24 -10.56
C GLU A 413 22.67 0.89 -9.19
N ARG A 414 23.91 1.31 -8.90
CA ARG A 414 24.56 1.13 -7.57
C ARG A 414 23.74 1.78 -6.44
N ASN A 415 23.20 2.97 -6.66
CA ASN A 415 22.36 3.66 -5.68
C ASN A 415 21.03 2.92 -5.42
N VAL A 416 20.38 2.41 -6.48
CA VAL A 416 19.15 1.60 -6.37
C VAL A 416 19.44 0.27 -5.68
N SER A 417 20.49 -0.45 -6.05
CA SER A 417 20.91 -1.69 -5.36
C SER A 417 21.20 -1.44 -3.88
N GLY A 418 21.89 -0.34 -3.55
CA GLY A 418 22.17 0.04 -2.16
C GLY A 418 20.92 0.42 -1.36
N ALA A 419 19.91 1.02 -1.99
CA ALA A 419 18.62 1.31 -1.36
C ALA A 419 17.79 0.04 -1.13
N LEU A 420 17.75 -0.87 -2.12
CA LEU A 420 17.08 -2.17 -2.01
C LEU A 420 17.72 -3.04 -0.92
N GLN A 421 19.06 -3.11 -0.88
CA GLN A 421 19.79 -3.84 0.16
C GLN A 421 19.45 -3.33 1.57
N LYS A 422 19.44 -2.01 1.79
CA LYS A 422 19.02 -1.42 3.07
C LYS A 422 17.57 -1.80 3.44
N LYS A 423 16.66 -1.86 2.47
CA LYS A 423 15.27 -2.28 2.70
C LYS A 423 15.14 -3.78 2.99
N ILE A 424 15.96 -4.64 2.38
CA ILE A 424 16.02 -6.07 2.71
C ILE A 424 16.47 -6.25 4.17
N GLU A 425 17.52 -5.56 4.61
CA GLU A 425 18.01 -5.63 5.99
C GLU A 425 17.01 -5.05 7.01
N GLU A 426 16.26 -4.01 6.62
CA GLU A 426 15.18 -3.43 7.43
C GLU A 426 14.01 -4.42 7.59
N LEU A 427 13.58 -5.07 6.51
CA LEU A 427 12.56 -6.10 6.56
C LEU A 427 13.01 -7.34 7.37
N GLN A 428 14.29 -7.74 7.26
CA GLN A 428 14.86 -8.81 8.08
C GLN A 428 14.87 -8.44 9.58
N ARG A 429 15.27 -7.21 9.93
CA ARG A 429 15.22 -6.72 11.32
C ARG A 429 13.78 -6.67 11.85
N ASN A 430 12.83 -6.16 11.06
CA ASN A 430 11.42 -6.11 11.44
C ASN A 430 10.81 -7.52 11.61
N LEU A 431 11.17 -8.47 10.75
CA LEU A 431 10.75 -9.87 10.87
C LEU A 431 11.30 -10.53 12.13
N LEU A 432 12.57 -10.28 12.48
CA LEU A 432 13.17 -10.76 13.73
C LEU A 432 12.52 -10.12 14.96
N GLN A 433 12.15 -8.84 14.91
CA GLN A 433 11.41 -8.20 15.99
C GLN A 433 10.01 -8.81 16.15
N VAL A 434 9.21 -8.87 15.08
CA VAL A 434 7.82 -9.39 15.13
C VAL A 434 7.79 -10.87 15.51
N THR A 435 8.78 -11.68 15.11
CA THR A 435 8.88 -13.07 15.56
C THR A 435 9.25 -13.18 17.04
N ASN A 436 10.18 -12.37 17.55
CA ASN A 436 10.50 -12.31 18.99
C ASN A 436 9.31 -11.83 19.83
N GLU A 437 8.59 -10.79 19.39
CA GLU A 437 7.39 -10.29 20.05
C GLU A 437 6.27 -11.34 20.06
N LYS A 438 6.07 -12.04 18.94
CA LYS A 438 5.13 -13.17 18.86
C LYS A 438 5.52 -14.34 19.78
N VAL A 439 6.81 -14.67 19.87
CA VAL A 439 7.29 -15.69 20.81
C VAL A 439 7.08 -15.26 22.27
N LYS A 440 7.34 -13.98 22.61
CA LYS A 440 7.07 -13.42 23.93
C LYS A 440 5.57 -13.48 24.28
N ALA A 441 4.70 -13.05 23.38
CA ALA A 441 3.25 -13.13 23.58
C ALA A 441 2.73 -14.57 23.69
N LEU A 442 3.31 -15.53 22.95
CA LEU A 442 3.00 -16.95 23.09
C LEU A 442 3.50 -17.55 24.42
N MET A 443 4.64 -17.07 24.93
CA MET A 443 5.18 -17.47 26.23
C MET A 443 4.34 -16.90 27.39
N GLU A 444 3.93 -15.63 27.30
CA GLU A 444 2.99 -14.99 28.23
C GLU A 444 1.62 -15.68 28.20
N LEU A 445 1.11 -16.04 27.02
CA LEU A 445 -0.12 -16.84 26.88
C LEU A 445 0.02 -18.26 27.47
N ALA A 446 1.20 -18.88 27.35
CA ALA A 446 1.47 -20.18 27.97
C ALA A 446 1.52 -20.07 29.50
N GLN A 447 2.17 -19.04 30.04
CA GLN A 447 2.19 -18.75 31.47
C GLN A 447 0.79 -18.46 32.00
N LEU A 448 0.00 -17.59 31.35
CA LEU A 448 -1.38 -17.30 31.75
C LEU A 448 -2.29 -18.54 31.71
N LYS A 449 -2.06 -19.47 30.76
CA LYS A 449 -2.74 -20.77 30.74
C LYS A 449 -2.31 -21.68 31.89
N GLN A 450 -1.04 -21.68 32.26
CA GLN A 450 -0.54 -22.43 33.42
C GLN A 450 -1.10 -21.86 34.73
N GLU A 451 -1.10 -20.54 34.89
CA GLU A 451 -1.68 -19.83 36.05
C GLU A 451 -3.20 -20.06 36.13
N HIS A 452 -3.93 -19.99 35.00
CA HIS A 452 -5.35 -20.31 34.97
C HIS A 452 -5.63 -21.78 35.31
N GLN A 453 -4.81 -22.71 34.84
CA GLN A 453 -4.92 -24.12 35.20
C GLN A 453 -4.61 -24.36 36.69
N GLN A 454 -3.60 -23.70 37.26
CA GLN A 454 -3.30 -23.76 38.69
C GLN A 454 -4.37 -23.09 39.57
N LEU A 455 -5.00 -22.01 39.10
CA LEU A 455 -6.15 -21.40 39.78
C LEU A 455 -7.37 -22.33 39.73
N LYS A 456 -7.60 -23.02 38.60
CA LYS A 456 -8.66 -24.02 38.45
C LYS A 456 -8.41 -25.28 39.29
N GLU A 457 -7.15 -25.69 39.42
CA GLU A 457 -6.72 -26.79 40.29
C GLU A 457 -6.93 -26.43 41.77
N LYS A 458 -6.52 -25.23 42.20
CA LYS A 458 -6.83 -24.70 43.54
C LYS A 458 -8.34 -24.60 43.81
N LEU A 459 -9.14 -24.16 42.82
CA LEU A 459 -10.60 -24.14 42.94
C LEU A 459 -11.20 -25.55 43.05
N ALA A 460 -10.56 -26.57 42.46
CA ALA A 460 -10.95 -27.96 42.59
C ALA A 460 -10.50 -28.57 43.94
N ASP A 461 -9.35 -28.15 44.48
CA ASP A 461 -8.86 -28.54 45.81
C ASP A 461 -9.67 -27.86 46.94
N GLU A 462 -10.05 -26.59 46.78
CA GLU A 462 -10.96 -25.88 47.69
C GLU A 462 -12.38 -26.47 47.65
N ALA A 463 -12.88 -26.85 46.45
CA ALA A 463 -14.08 -27.68 46.32
C ALA A 463 -13.88 -29.13 46.82
N GLY A 464 -12.63 -29.58 46.99
CA GLY A 464 -12.25 -30.90 47.48
C GLY A 464 -12.61 -31.15 48.94
N GLN A 465 -12.96 -30.11 49.70
CA GLN A 465 -13.53 -30.24 51.04
C GLN A 465 -15.09 -30.35 51.04
N GLY A 466 -15.69 -30.75 49.91
CA GLY A 466 -17.12 -31.09 49.78
C GLY A 466 -17.36 -32.33 48.91
N ASN A 467 -18.15 -33.30 49.39
CA ASN A 467 -18.35 -34.58 48.70
C ASN A 467 -19.29 -34.49 47.47
N CYS A 468 -18.71 -34.66 46.29
CA CYS A 468 -19.11 -35.60 45.23
C CYS A 468 -20.61 -35.79 44.87
N LEU A 469 -21.01 -35.46 43.62
CA LEU A 469 -21.48 -36.48 42.64
C LEU A 469 -21.63 -35.98 41.17
N ALA A 470 -21.29 -36.88 40.24
CA ALA A 470 -21.87 -37.08 38.89
C ALA A 470 -21.75 -36.01 37.77
N GLU A 471 -21.38 -36.49 36.57
CA GLU A 471 -21.31 -35.74 35.31
C GLU A 471 -22.67 -35.57 34.62
N LYS A 472 -22.78 -34.56 33.73
CA LYS A 472 -23.51 -34.69 32.45
C LYS A 472 -22.99 -33.74 31.38
N LYS A 473 -22.65 -34.29 30.20
CA LYS A 473 -22.31 -33.51 29.00
C LYS A 473 -23.56 -32.80 28.46
N GLN A 474 -23.40 -31.56 28.00
CA GLN A 474 -24.33 -30.97 27.05
C GLN A 474 -23.58 -30.17 25.98
N THR A 475 -23.98 -30.37 24.73
CA THR A 475 -23.31 -29.82 23.54
C THR A 475 -23.69 -28.37 23.31
N ILE A 476 -22.71 -27.46 23.24
CA ILE A 476 -22.93 -26.09 22.77
C ILE A 476 -22.82 -26.10 21.24
N GLN A 477 -23.92 -25.72 20.57
CA GLN A 477 -23.98 -25.54 19.13
C GLN A 477 -23.67 -24.08 18.79
N GLU A 478 -22.46 -23.79 18.31
CA GLU A 478 -22.07 -22.43 17.92
C GLU A 478 -22.84 -21.98 16.66
N ARG A 479 -23.69 -20.96 16.80
CA ARG A 479 -24.36 -20.28 15.68
C ARG A 479 -23.56 -19.04 15.26
N ASP A 480 -22.41 -19.21 14.59
CA ASP A 480 -21.65 -18.09 14.00
C ASP A 480 -22.31 -17.55 12.71
N THR A 481 -23.54 -17.06 12.83
CA THR A 481 -24.29 -16.43 11.72
C THR A 481 -25.08 -15.23 12.23
N GLY A 482 -24.56 -14.02 12.05
CA GLY A 482 -25.30 -12.79 12.38
C GLY A 482 -24.61 -11.47 12.01
N ILE A 483 -23.29 -11.35 12.18
CA ILE A 483 -22.61 -10.04 12.14
C ILE A 483 -22.01 -9.70 10.74
N LYS A 484 -21.82 -10.69 9.86
CA LYS A 484 -21.13 -10.53 8.56
C LYS A 484 -22.03 -10.01 7.40
N SER A 485 -23.31 -9.73 7.64
CA SER A 485 -24.30 -9.32 6.62
C SER A 485 -24.53 -7.80 6.53
N VAL A 486 -24.46 -7.07 7.65
CA VAL A 486 -24.93 -5.67 7.76
C VAL A 486 -24.05 -4.65 7.00
N LEU A 487 -22.76 -4.95 6.81
CA LEU A 487 -21.79 -4.05 6.17
C LEU A 487 -21.85 -4.01 4.62
N LYS A 488 -22.87 -4.60 3.97
CA LYS A 488 -22.92 -4.70 2.50
C LYS A 488 -24.03 -3.86 1.84
N LYS A 489 -23.60 -3.07 0.84
CA LYS A 489 -24.34 -2.62 -0.36
C LYS A 489 -25.19 -1.33 -0.30
N THR A 490 -25.33 -0.66 0.85
CA THR A 490 -25.97 0.68 0.95
C THR A 490 -24.95 1.82 1.02
N TYR A 491 -24.18 1.92 2.12
CA TYR A 491 -23.34 3.09 2.44
C TYR A 491 -22.28 3.45 1.37
N LEU A 492 -21.73 2.48 0.65
CA LEU A 492 -20.72 2.73 -0.39
C LEU A 492 -21.26 3.47 -1.63
N ARG A 493 -22.57 3.44 -1.90
CA ARG A 493 -23.17 4.01 -3.12
C ARG A 493 -23.32 5.55 -3.09
N ARG A 494 -22.92 6.21 -2.01
CA ARG A 494 -22.92 7.69 -1.87
C ARG A 494 -21.51 8.30 -1.86
N TRP A 495 -20.48 7.48 -1.66
CA TRP A 495 -19.06 7.89 -1.75
C TRP A 495 -18.52 7.81 -3.17
N LEU A 496 -18.96 6.82 -3.95
CA LEU A 496 -18.89 6.85 -5.39
C LEU A 496 -19.99 7.78 -5.91
N GLY A 497 -19.62 9.02 -6.26
CA GLY A 497 -20.54 9.98 -6.87
C GLY A 497 -21.19 9.44 -8.15
N THR A 498 -22.40 9.93 -8.47
CA THR A 498 -23.23 9.43 -9.57
C THR A 498 -22.59 9.62 -10.94
N LEU A 499 -21.79 8.65 -11.38
CA LEU A 499 -21.28 8.53 -12.74
C LEU A 499 -22.40 8.02 -13.67
N ASN A 500 -23.41 8.86 -13.88
CA ASN A 500 -24.52 8.58 -14.79
C ASN A 500 -24.03 8.67 -16.24
N SER A 501 -23.59 7.54 -16.81
CA SER A 501 -23.20 7.45 -18.23
C SER A 501 -23.70 6.14 -18.86
N THR A 502 -24.97 6.16 -19.28
CA THR A 502 -25.58 5.24 -20.25
C THR A 502 -26.72 6.00 -20.92
N GLY A 503 -26.63 6.32 -22.22
CA GLY A 503 -27.54 7.34 -22.78
C GLY A 503 -27.59 7.55 -24.31
N SER A 504 -27.24 6.56 -25.13
CA SER A 504 -27.40 6.55 -26.61
C SER A 504 -26.47 7.48 -27.43
N GLU A 505 -26.26 7.07 -28.69
CA GLU A 505 -25.60 7.81 -29.77
C GLU A 505 -26.62 8.70 -30.52
N VAL A 506 -26.14 9.79 -31.15
CA VAL A 506 -26.50 10.34 -32.48
C VAL A 506 -25.81 11.71 -32.68
N ASP A 507 -25.43 12.04 -33.92
CA ASP A 507 -24.66 13.24 -34.29
C ASP A 507 -25.35 14.60 -34.08
N THR A 508 -24.61 15.65 -33.69
CA THR A 508 -24.27 16.82 -34.55
C THR A 508 -23.51 17.95 -33.82
N HIS A 509 -22.63 18.65 -34.55
CA HIS A 509 -22.08 19.99 -34.21
C HIS A 509 -22.97 21.11 -34.86
N PRO A 510 -22.82 22.44 -34.60
CA PRO A 510 -21.75 23.15 -33.87
C PRO A 510 -22.17 24.34 -32.93
N ASN A 511 -21.18 25.00 -32.32
CA ASN A 511 -21.10 26.43 -31.89
C ASN A 511 -22.06 27.04 -30.84
N SER A 512 -21.55 27.35 -29.63
CA SER A 512 -21.30 28.75 -29.15
C SER A 512 -20.65 28.76 -27.74
N PRO A 513 -19.96 29.83 -27.29
CA PRO A 513 -19.20 29.84 -26.02
C PRO A 513 -19.98 30.40 -24.81
N GLY A 514 -19.66 29.92 -23.59
CA GLY A 514 -20.20 30.43 -22.33
C GLY A 514 -19.45 29.97 -21.07
N ASP A 515 -19.01 30.95 -20.26
CA ASP A 515 -18.42 30.96 -18.91
C ASP A 515 -17.82 29.73 -18.18
N LEU A 516 -16.66 29.98 -17.58
CA LEU A 516 -15.97 29.13 -16.61
C LEU A 516 -16.45 29.41 -15.16
N SER A 517 -17.50 28.72 -14.71
CA SER A 517 -17.98 28.82 -13.31
C SER A 517 -18.21 27.47 -12.63
N GLY A 518 -17.11 26.77 -12.31
CA GLY A 518 -17.14 25.42 -11.71
C GLY A 518 -16.18 25.16 -10.53
N ARG A 519 -15.70 26.21 -9.83
CA ARG A 519 -14.60 26.07 -8.84
C ARG A 519 -14.94 26.48 -7.39
N LYS A 520 -16.23 26.65 -7.03
CA LYS A 520 -16.63 27.14 -5.70
C LYS A 520 -17.43 26.14 -4.84
N SER A 521 -17.96 25.07 -5.41
CA SER A 521 -18.63 23.97 -4.70
C SER A 521 -17.70 23.26 -3.71
N ASN A 522 -16.61 22.70 -4.22
CA ASN A 522 -15.81 21.68 -3.53
C ASN A 522 -15.25 22.13 -2.16
N SER A 523 -15.04 23.43 -1.95
CA SER A 523 -14.59 23.97 -0.66
C SER A 523 -15.69 23.99 0.40
N MET A 524 -16.94 24.24 0.01
CA MET A 524 -18.09 24.16 0.92
C MET A 524 -18.43 22.69 1.19
N ASP A 525 -18.31 21.82 0.19
CA ASP A 525 -18.60 20.39 0.33
C ASP A 525 -17.58 19.69 1.23
N VAL A 526 -16.28 20.02 1.13
CA VAL A 526 -15.26 19.53 2.07
C VAL A 526 -15.46 20.06 3.50
N ALA A 527 -15.93 21.30 3.67
CA ALA A 527 -16.27 21.83 4.99
C ALA A 527 -17.49 21.11 5.59
N ARG A 528 -18.55 20.92 4.79
CA ARG A 528 -19.75 20.16 5.14
C ARG A 528 -19.41 18.72 5.52
N MET A 529 -18.66 18.01 4.68
CA MET A 529 -18.22 16.64 4.93
C MET A 529 -17.35 16.52 6.20
N LYS A 530 -16.54 17.53 6.53
CA LYS A 530 -15.81 17.56 7.81
C LYS A 530 -16.73 17.72 9.02
N ILE A 531 -17.79 18.53 8.92
CA ILE A 531 -18.81 18.68 9.96
C ILE A 531 -19.60 17.38 10.11
N GLU A 532 -20.12 16.81 9.01
CA GLU A 532 -20.85 15.54 9.01
C GLU A 532 -20.02 14.39 9.60
N ASN A 533 -18.73 14.30 9.27
CA ASN A 533 -17.82 13.29 9.83
C ASN A 533 -17.52 13.53 11.32
N ALA A 534 -17.39 14.79 11.76
CA ALA A 534 -17.26 15.12 13.18
C ALA A 534 -18.52 14.73 13.99
N THR A 535 -19.71 15.05 13.49
CA THR A 535 -20.99 14.68 14.13
C THR A 535 -21.21 13.16 14.13
N LEU A 536 -20.81 12.45 13.07
CA LEU A 536 -20.83 10.98 13.05
C LEU A 536 -19.86 10.37 14.08
N LYS A 537 -18.68 10.97 14.27
CA LYS A 537 -17.71 10.55 15.29
C LYS A 537 -18.22 10.81 16.70
N GLU A 538 -18.82 11.96 16.97
CA GLU A 538 -19.46 12.30 18.24
C GLU A 538 -20.64 11.34 18.55
N SER A 539 -21.45 11.00 17.54
CA SER A 539 -22.51 9.99 17.66
C SER A 539 -21.96 8.60 17.96
N LEU A 540 -20.84 8.20 17.33
CA LEU A 540 -20.17 6.92 17.59
C LEU A 540 -19.60 6.85 19.02
N GLU A 541 -18.94 7.91 19.49
CA GLU A 541 -18.35 7.98 20.84
C GLU A 541 -19.45 7.99 21.92
N SER A 542 -20.57 8.69 21.67
CA SER A 542 -21.78 8.61 22.51
C SER A 542 -22.36 7.18 22.56
N MET A 543 -22.43 6.50 21.41
CA MET A 543 -22.90 5.12 21.31
C MET A 543 -21.97 4.12 22.02
N GLU A 544 -20.65 4.32 21.97
CA GLU A 544 -19.67 3.50 22.68
C GLU A 544 -19.81 3.66 24.21
N HIS A 545 -19.99 4.88 24.70
CA HIS A 545 -20.30 5.15 26.10
C HIS A 545 -21.65 4.55 26.55
N LEU A 546 -22.66 4.58 25.68
CA LEU A 546 -23.99 4.01 25.91
C LEU A 546 -23.93 2.47 26.01
N VAL A 547 -23.28 1.81 25.04
CA VAL A 547 -23.09 0.35 25.01
C VAL A 547 -22.26 -0.11 26.22
N SER A 548 -21.19 0.62 26.57
CA SER A 548 -20.37 0.34 27.75
C SER A 548 -21.17 0.46 29.06
N SER A 549 -22.03 1.48 29.18
CA SER A 549 -22.90 1.66 30.34
C SER A 549 -23.95 0.55 30.45
N THR A 550 -24.58 0.19 29.32
CA THR A 550 -25.54 -0.90 29.21
C THR A 550 -24.90 -2.26 29.56
N HIS A 551 -23.66 -2.51 29.11
CA HIS A 551 -22.90 -3.70 29.46
C HIS A 551 -22.53 -3.76 30.95
N ARG A 552 -22.10 -2.63 31.54
CA ARG A 552 -21.82 -2.53 32.98
C ARG A 552 -23.07 -2.80 33.82
N LEU A 553 -24.22 -2.24 33.46
CA LEU A 553 -25.50 -2.49 34.11
C LEU A 553 -25.89 -3.98 34.05
N ARG A 554 -25.72 -4.62 32.89
CA ARG A 554 -25.92 -6.07 32.72
C ARG A 554 -24.99 -6.91 33.61
N LEU A 555 -23.72 -6.53 33.75
CA LEU A 555 -22.77 -7.20 34.64
C LEU A 555 -23.11 -6.99 36.13
N ALA A 556 -23.60 -5.83 36.52
CA ALA A 556 -24.08 -5.58 37.88
C ALA A 556 -25.33 -6.41 38.20
N LEU A 557 -26.30 -6.45 37.28
CA LEU A 557 -27.54 -7.20 37.42
C LEU A 557 -27.30 -8.71 37.49
N THR A 558 -26.39 -9.25 36.68
CA THR A 558 -26.02 -10.67 36.75
C THR A 558 -25.33 -11.01 38.07
N ARG A 559 -24.40 -10.19 38.57
CA ARG A 559 -23.81 -10.38 39.92
C ARG A 559 -24.86 -10.40 41.03
N ILE A 560 -25.86 -9.52 41.00
CA ILE A 560 -26.95 -9.54 41.99
C ILE A 560 -27.80 -10.81 41.87
N ARG A 561 -28.15 -11.24 40.64
CA ARG A 561 -28.86 -12.52 40.41
C ARG A 561 -28.06 -13.70 40.97
N ASP A 562 -26.76 -13.73 40.74
CA ASP A 562 -25.89 -14.85 41.14
C ASP A 562 -25.74 -14.88 42.68
N LEU A 563 -25.63 -13.71 43.33
CA LEU A 563 -25.72 -13.56 44.79
C LEU A 563 -27.10 -13.89 45.38
N MET A 564 -28.18 -13.93 44.59
CA MET A 564 -29.49 -14.44 45.02
C MET A 564 -29.69 -15.93 44.70
N ALA A 565 -28.74 -16.58 44.01
CA ALA A 565 -28.74 -18.03 43.79
C ALA A 565 -27.92 -18.77 44.87
N GLU A 566 -27.01 -18.07 45.57
CA GLU A 566 -26.34 -18.57 46.76
C GLU A 566 -27.26 -18.38 47.99
N GLU A 567 -27.82 -19.49 48.48
CA GLU A 567 -28.89 -19.55 49.48
C GLU A 567 -28.41 -19.21 50.92
N ASN A 568 -27.83 -18.02 51.15
CA ASN A 568 -27.55 -17.44 52.48
C ASN A 568 -27.04 -15.97 52.41
N THR A 569 -27.89 -14.97 52.16
CA THR A 569 -27.56 -13.53 52.41
C THR A 569 -28.81 -12.68 52.69
N GLU A 570 -28.67 -11.71 53.59
CA GLU A 570 -29.69 -10.73 54.04
C GLU A 570 -30.18 -9.75 52.94
N PRO A 571 -31.32 -9.04 53.14
CA PRO A 571 -32.05 -8.30 52.09
C PRO A 571 -31.42 -6.97 51.62
N CYS A 572 -30.08 -6.90 51.51
CA CYS A 572 -29.35 -5.73 51.01
C CYS A 572 -29.52 -5.53 49.48
N SER A 573 -29.96 -6.55 48.74
CA SER A 573 -30.07 -6.57 47.27
C SER A 573 -31.03 -5.52 46.69
N SER A 574 -32.12 -5.18 47.38
CA SER A 574 -33.16 -4.27 46.88
C SER A 574 -32.63 -2.86 46.58
N GLY A 575 -31.76 -2.31 47.44
CA GLY A 575 -31.18 -0.98 47.24
C GLY A 575 -30.19 -0.93 46.06
N ALA A 576 -29.39 -1.98 45.89
CA ALA A 576 -28.51 -2.10 44.72
C ALA A 576 -29.31 -2.22 43.41
N LEU A 577 -30.47 -2.88 43.46
CA LEU A 577 -31.36 -3.07 42.32
C LEU A 577 -32.12 -1.79 41.95
N ASP A 578 -32.54 -0.97 42.92
CA ASP A 578 -33.11 0.36 42.66
C ASP A 578 -32.07 1.35 42.11
N ASN A 579 -30.80 1.23 42.51
CA ASN A 579 -29.69 1.98 41.89
C ASN A 579 -29.51 1.57 40.41
N ILE A 580 -29.58 0.28 40.08
CA ILE A 580 -29.56 -0.20 38.69
C ILE A 580 -30.78 0.31 37.90
N ILE A 581 -31.98 0.29 38.48
CA ILE A 581 -33.21 0.76 37.81
C ILE A 581 -33.19 2.27 37.56
N SER A 582 -32.66 3.06 38.51
CA SER A 582 -32.54 4.52 38.35
C SER A 582 -31.43 4.90 37.36
N GLU A 583 -30.28 4.21 37.40
CA GLU A 583 -29.21 4.40 36.42
C GLU A 583 -29.64 3.97 35.00
N ALA A 584 -30.33 2.84 34.86
CA ALA A 584 -30.90 2.41 33.57
C ALA A 584 -31.96 3.40 33.04
N LYS A 585 -32.75 4.03 33.90
CA LYS A 585 -33.67 5.11 33.50
C LYS A 585 -32.92 6.36 33.03
N LEU A 586 -31.81 6.74 33.67
CA LEU A 586 -30.96 7.84 33.19
C LEU A 586 -30.34 7.52 31.82
N VAL A 587 -29.88 6.29 31.60
CA VAL A 587 -29.40 5.80 30.29
C VAL A 587 -30.52 5.85 29.23
N LYS A 588 -31.76 5.47 29.59
CA LYS A 588 -32.94 5.58 28.72
C LYS A 588 -33.27 7.03 28.37
N THR A 589 -33.16 7.96 29.33
CA THR A 589 -33.35 9.40 29.08
C THR A 589 -32.24 9.98 28.20
N ALA A 590 -30.99 9.55 28.36
CA ALA A 590 -29.88 9.94 27.49
C ALA A 590 -30.11 9.49 26.04
N LEU A 591 -30.53 8.24 25.84
CA LEU A 591 -30.95 7.69 24.54
C LEU A 591 -32.02 8.53 23.83
N GLY A 592 -32.98 9.06 24.58
CA GLY A 592 -34.03 9.93 24.06
C GLY A 592 -33.61 11.39 23.83
N SER A 593 -32.47 11.84 24.38
CA SER A 593 -31.99 13.23 24.25
C SER A 593 -30.77 13.38 23.34
N SER A 594 -30.08 12.29 22.98
CA SER A 594 -28.88 12.30 22.14
C SER A 594 -29.13 12.16 20.64
N LEU A 595 -30.36 12.43 20.15
CA LEU A 595 -30.76 12.20 18.77
C LEU A 595 -30.83 13.50 17.94
N PRO A 596 -30.16 13.56 16.76
CA PRO A 596 -30.37 14.65 15.81
C PRO A 596 -31.77 14.62 15.21
N ILE A 597 -32.40 15.80 15.10
CA ILE A 597 -33.70 15.95 14.44
C ILE A 597 -33.56 15.72 12.93
N SER A 598 -34.30 14.72 12.43
CA SER A 598 -34.68 14.51 11.01
C SER A 598 -33.56 14.40 9.96
N TRP A 599 -33.36 13.18 9.43
CA TRP A 599 -32.86 12.95 8.07
C TRP A 599 -33.93 12.31 7.18
N SER A 600 -35.03 13.05 6.97
CA SER A 600 -36.02 12.73 5.94
C SER A 600 -35.49 13.12 4.56
N ALA A 601 -34.73 12.23 3.93
CA ALA A 601 -34.54 12.26 2.49
C ALA A 601 -35.72 11.53 1.83
N GLU A 602 -36.41 12.19 0.91
CA GLU A 602 -37.56 11.63 0.20
C GLU A 602 -37.14 10.38 -0.59
N VAL A 603 -37.84 9.27 -0.35
CA VAL A 603 -37.75 8.06 -1.17
C VAL A 603 -39.00 8.02 -2.03
N ASP A 604 -38.85 8.38 -3.31
CA ASP A 604 -39.88 8.17 -4.32
C ASP A 604 -40.12 6.66 -4.48
N ASP A 605 -41.14 6.15 -3.76
CA ASP A 605 -41.52 4.75 -3.77
C ASP A 605 -42.31 4.41 -5.03
N ALA A 606 -41.59 4.28 -6.15
CA ALA A 606 -42.12 3.83 -7.43
C ALA A 606 -42.44 2.31 -7.46
N SER A 607 -43.07 1.78 -6.41
CA SER A 607 -43.50 0.38 -6.31
C SER A 607 -44.78 0.12 -7.10
N CYS A 608 -44.66 -0.53 -8.26
CA CYS A 608 -45.77 -0.75 -9.17
C CYS A 608 -46.46 -2.12 -8.98
N SER A 609 -47.48 -2.20 -8.10
CA SER A 609 -48.67 -3.05 -8.29
C SER A 609 -49.79 -2.79 -7.25
N PRO A 610 -51.08 -2.97 -7.61
CA PRO A 610 -52.20 -2.42 -6.82
C PRO A 610 -53.03 -3.45 -6.03
N ARG A 611 -53.83 -2.95 -5.05
CA ARG A 611 -55.27 -3.29 -4.91
C ARG A 611 -56.02 -2.45 -3.86
N PHE A 612 -57.09 -1.80 -4.33
CA PHE A 612 -58.32 -1.33 -3.66
C PHE A 612 -58.32 -0.71 -2.26
N SER A 613 -58.86 0.51 -2.22
CA SER A 613 -59.26 1.31 -1.06
C SER A 613 -60.40 0.69 -0.23
N THR A 614 -60.49 1.09 1.05
CA THR A 614 -61.67 1.73 1.66
C THR A 614 -61.31 2.29 3.04
N GLU A 615 -61.64 3.56 3.29
CA GLU A 615 -61.70 4.22 4.61
C GLU A 615 -63.20 4.34 5.03
N PRO A 616 -63.59 4.56 6.32
CA PRO A 616 -63.03 5.65 7.14
C PRO A 616 -62.90 5.44 8.68
N SER A 617 -62.08 6.31 9.27
CA SER A 617 -62.18 6.94 10.62
C SER A 617 -62.64 6.17 11.88
N SER A 618 -61.80 6.21 12.92
CA SER A 618 -62.19 6.72 14.25
C SER A 618 -60.97 7.08 15.13
N TYR A 619 -61.18 7.91 16.15
CA TYR A 619 -60.13 8.58 16.94
C TYR A 619 -59.45 7.68 17.98
N SER A 620 -58.12 7.78 18.13
CA SER A 620 -57.47 7.97 19.44
C SER A 620 -55.97 8.31 19.34
N GLY A 621 -55.53 9.36 20.06
CA GLY A 621 -54.24 9.38 20.75
C GLY A 621 -52.94 9.12 19.97
N GLY A 622 -52.74 9.72 18.80
CA GLY A 622 -51.44 9.69 18.11
C GLY A 622 -50.36 10.47 18.87
N THR A 623 -49.43 9.76 19.51
CA THR A 623 -48.10 10.31 19.84
C THR A 623 -47.33 10.56 18.54
N THR A 624 -46.34 11.47 18.57
CA THR A 624 -45.53 11.78 17.40
C THR A 624 -44.71 10.56 16.98
N ASP A 625 -45.07 9.95 15.86
CA ASP A 625 -44.32 8.85 15.21
C ASP A 625 -43.04 9.39 14.56
N GLU A 626 -42.15 9.92 15.39
CA GLU A 626 -40.78 10.23 15.03
C GLU A 626 -40.09 8.89 14.73
N LYS A 627 -39.80 8.63 13.44
CA LYS A 627 -39.11 7.41 12.99
C LYS A 627 -37.71 7.35 13.58
N MET A 628 -37.64 6.77 14.77
CA MET A 628 -36.43 6.50 15.53
C MET A 628 -35.48 5.64 14.68
N ASP A 629 -34.21 6.05 14.60
CA ASP A 629 -33.22 5.27 13.84
C ASP A 629 -33.11 3.84 14.38
N PHE A 630 -32.88 2.87 13.50
CA PHE A 630 -32.81 1.44 13.84
C PHE A 630 -31.77 1.15 14.93
N VAL A 631 -30.67 1.90 14.96
CA VAL A 631 -29.63 1.77 16.01
C VAL A 631 -30.14 2.29 17.35
N SER A 632 -30.92 3.38 17.34
CA SER A 632 -31.51 3.97 18.54
C SER A 632 -32.67 3.14 19.09
N ALA A 633 -33.49 2.55 18.21
CA ALA A 633 -34.52 1.58 18.59
C ALA A 633 -33.91 0.36 19.30
N ALA A 634 -32.85 -0.24 18.72
CA ALA A 634 -32.14 -1.36 19.34
C ALA A 634 -31.49 -0.97 20.69
N GLY A 635 -30.93 0.24 20.80
CA GLY A 635 -30.42 0.77 22.06
C GLY A 635 -31.51 0.93 23.13
N PHE A 636 -32.69 1.41 22.74
CA PHE A 636 -33.85 1.57 23.63
C PHE A 636 -34.38 0.20 24.09
N GLU A 637 -34.55 -0.76 23.19
CA GLU A 637 -34.94 -2.15 23.50
C GLU A 637 -33.96 -2.80 24.50
N MET A 638 -32.65 -2.65 24.30
CA MET A 638 -31.63 -3.20 25.20
C MET A 638 -31.73 -2.64 26.63
N VAL A 639 -32.12 -1.38 26.79
CA VAL A 639 -32.27 -0.73 28.11
C VAL A 639 -33.62 -1.06 28.74
N GLU A 640 -34.71 -1.13 27.97
CA GLU A 640 -36.02 -1.61 28.46
C GLU A 640 -35.92 -3.06 28.97
N LEU A 641 -35.22 -3.94 28.25
CA LEU A 641 -34.99 -5.32 28.68
C LEU A 641 -34.19 -5.41 30.00
N LEU A 642 -33.25 -4.48 30.25
CA LEU A 642 -32.55 -4.41 31.54
C LEU A 642 -33.45 -3.88 32.67
N ILE A 643 -34.29 -2.88 32.39
CA ILE A 643 -35.25 -2.36 33.37
C ILE A 643 -36.26 -3.46 33.75
N LEU A 644 -36.79 -4.19 32.76
CA LEU A 644 -37.70 -5.32 32.98
C LEU A 644 -37.02 -6.47 33.74
N ALA A 645 -35.79 -6.85 33.38
CA ALA A 645 -35.04 -7.87 34.10
C ALA A 645 -34.78 -7.48 35.57
N ALA A 646 -34.45 -6.20 35.83
CA ALA A 646 -34.26 -5.70 37.18
C ALA A 646 -35.59 -5.68 37.98
N GLN A 647 -36.71 -5.31 37.35
CA GLN A 647 -38.03 -5.35 37.98
C GLN A 647 -38.48 -6.78 38.31
N VAL A 648 -38.27 -7.74 37.41
CA VAL A 648 -38.57 -9.16 37.66
C VAL A 648 -37.73 -9.71 38.81
N LEU A 649 -36.42 -9.41 38.87
CA LEU A 649 -35.57 -9.79 40.00
C LEU A 649 -36.03 -9.14 41.32
N LYS A 650 -36.52 -7.89 41.27
CA LYS A 650 -37.08 -7.22 42.44
C LYS A 650 -38.35 -7.91 42.92
N GLU A 651 -39.26 -8.24 42.01
CA GLU A 651 -40.47 -9.00 42.30
C GLU A 651 -40.20 -10.39 42.86
N THR A 652 -39.15 -11.09 42.42
CA THR A 652 -38.76 -12.36 43.04
C THR A 652 -38.22 -12.16 44.44
N SER A 653 -37.38 -11.13 44.68
CA SER A 653 -36.88 -10.82 46.02
C SER A 653 -38.00 -10.45 47.01
N SER A 654 -39.03 -9.71 46.57
CA SER A 654 -40.17 -9.33 47.42
C SER A 654 -41.20 -10.43 47.64
N LYS A 655 -41.08 -11.58 46.96
CA LYS A 655 -41.93 -12.77 47.13
C LYS A 655 -41.29 -13.84 48.03
N CYS A 656 -40.07 -13.59 48.52
CA CYS A 656 -39.33 -14.44 49.45
C CYS A 656 -39.08 -13.76 50.82
N SER A 657 -39.90 -12.77 51.18
CA SER A 657 -39.88 -12.06 52.47
C SER A 657 -41.25 -12.12 53.17
#